data_AF-A0A0V0YG50-F1
#
_entry.id   AF-A0A0V0YG50-F1
#
_cell.length_a   1.000
_cell.length_b   1.000
_cell.length_c   1.000
_cell.angle_alpha   90.00
_cell.angle_beta   90.00
_cell.angle_gamma   90.00
#
_symmetry.space_group_name_H-M   'P 1'
#
loop_
_entity.id
_entity.type
_entity.pdbx_description
1 polymer ?
#
loop_
_entity_poly.entity_id
_entity_poly.type
_entity_poly.pdbx_seq_one_letter_code
_entity_poly.pdbx_strand_id
1 'polypeptide(L)'
;MFSLEEDFIVWREEFWLSVCRHFNITSVGEDVSIREYELSIIEDCDTKGVFCGEVSRLGAYRNQKAPYHQKNPFLATVTVNRDLHCGGDRTCRHIEFNLTGSRLRYEAGDHLAVYPENDGELVEQFGKLFNVDLDTVFTLTNVDPDSSKRNPFPCPCSFRTALTYYVDISTPPKTNIVKELSQYCSDENEKNFLLNMVTMEEKSRRKYSEWVIHDHRTLLDILTELPSCRPPLDLLLELLPRLQPRFYSISSSPKVDPSLVSITVIVLKYTTPIGRPGKGVATNYLASKIAVENKPNPQVPIYIRRSQFRLPHSPSTPVVMIGPGTGIAPFRGFIQERAMLKQTGREVGPMILYFGCRKRKEDYLYGQELEAWLKDGTLSELHVAFSRDQPRKVYVQHLMLERKQSIWSLLQHGAFFYVCGDARNMARDVHSALMQIIAEEGDMNADEAAAYFKQLESQKRYQADVWSTIELISIFRDMKLNQRTSVSGRLVVLIPYGKAHVARYHQWMQCDILRAQTGSEKLSLEDEYKMQQSWQDDDDKLTFIVVAKQLWQESHFDDLGAMVGDVNLFFTPACPNRAEEPSAEVEVMIAEPAWRGRGLGKEAVKMLLVYAFQQLHIERFVAKIRLDNEPSLALFQSLQFKQFCRVDVFQELHMELILHPDLVNAWKQDTNYAELGYPCSQMNDQMKEDDYEFLLENNLALDPIGKTVRQSLLAELGPRLRHNSSRAKIRSLLSLPWTVLLQQPDCSDEITVYDYLLEHFGDDIQNTTIWDRYYLSMSSCRMYNSETVVDQLLNLLVTMPIQDVKNMEAGTQLKLLITFQNNYSALFKPMRQNREEETNPNHFYFSDFERHNAEIAAYHLDRILKFYKAIPTVGRRINVTADIEFNSKLSPGLNDTFFLSPAKNKCFYGKCLYYCDFLHPICGNPDMIEGSMQIFLPDEEMVPTDYVRSPFRRTYSRNKQLAEWQYNKNFCNEKVVRLKPYNNGTRLLEMIDAYIFDFLIGNQDRHHFEFFNLTNNGHLGFIMNLDNGRGFGDSKKDDFDILAPLVQCCMIRPTTLKRLLDYYFGPVPLSTALNHSMASDPLAPILADKHLLAIDRRLEAVLLQVSKCINEKEGHFDQVVRTTYSNDLPTIAAETVLVDIQS
;
A
#
# COMPACT_ATOMS: atom_id res chain seq x y z
N MET A 1 7.10 -3.96 19.41
CA MET A 1 7.49 -4.03 17.99
C MET A 1 9.00 -4.17 17.94
N PHE A 2 9.49 -5.21 17.26
CA PHE A 2 10.91 -5.51 17.13
C PHE A 2 11.56 -4.55 16.12
N SER A 3 12.86 -4.32 16.23
CA SER A 3 13.60 -3.56 15.21
C SER A 3 13.63 -4.35 13.89
N LEU A 4 13.70 -3.67 12.74
CA LEU A 4 13.84 -4.33 11.42
C LEU A 4 15.01 -5.33 11.38
N GLU A 5 16.05 -5.07 12.16
CA GLU A 5 17.19 -5.97 12.34
C GLU A 5 16.79 -7.25 13.07
N GLU A 6 16.02 -7.16 14.15
CA GLU A 6 15.49 -8.32 14.87
C GLU A 6 14.52 -9.15 14.00
N ASP A 7 13.62 -8.49 13.27
CA ASP A 7 12.71 -9.15 12.32
C ASP A 7 13.51 -9.93 11.25
N PHE A 8 14.57 -9.33 10.72
CA PHE A 8 15.44 -9.98 9.75
C PHE A 8 16.15 -11.21 10.33
N ILE A 9 16.66 -11.13 11.57
CA ILE A 9 17.40 -12.26 12.15
C ILE A 9 16.44 -13.43 12.44
N VAL A 10 15.26 -13.16 13.01
CA VAL A 10 14.23 -14.18 13.24
C VAL A 10 13.85 -14.86 11.93
N TRP A 11 13.55 -14.06 10.90
CA TRP A 11 13.22 -14.56 9.58
C TRP A 11 14.35 -15.38 8.95
N ARG A 12 15.61 -14.93 9.06
CA ARG A 12 16.79 -15.60 8.48
C ARG A 12 17.02 -16.99 9.06
N GLU A 13 16.88 -17.15 10.38
CA GLU A 13 17.07 -18.45 11.04
C GLU A 13 15.96 -19.44 10.65
N GLU A 14 14.69 -18.99 10.66
CA GLU A 14 13.55 -19.82 10.21
C GLU A 14 13.68 -20.19 8.73
N PHE A 15 14.17 -19.26 7.91
CA PHE A 15 14.45 -19.48 6.50
C PHE A 15 15.51 -20.58 6.31
N TRP A 16 16.68 -20.49 6.94
CA TRP A 16 17.73 -21.50 6.77
C TRP A 16 17.34 -22.88 7.32
N LEU A 17 16.62 -22.94 8.44
CA LEU A 17 16.06 -24.19 8.95
C LEU A 17 15.06 -24.82 7.95
N SER A 18 14.22 -23.99 7.33
CA SER A 18 13.28 -24.44 6.29
C SER A 18 14.01 -24.92 5.05
N VAL A 19 15.08 -24.24 4.63
CA VAL A 19 15.95 -24.64 3.51
C VAL A 19 16.64 -25.98 3.80
N CYS A 20 17.29 -26.14 4.95
CA CYS A 20 17.95 -27.38 5.34
C CYS A 20 16.98 -28.57 5.36
N ARG A 21 15.78 -28.39 5.93
CA ARG A 21 14.72 -29.41 5.95
C ARG A 21 14.20 -29.73 4.54
N HIS A 22 13.97 -28.71 3.72
CA HIS A 22 13.38 -28.89 2.39
C HIS A 22 14.35 -29.57 1.41
N PHE A 23 15.62 -29.14 1.41
CA PHE A 23 16.64 -29.66 0.50
C PHE A 23 17.41 -30.87 1.07
N ASN A 24 17.10 -31.31 2.29
CA ASN A 24 17.78 -32.41 2.99
C ASN A 24 19.30 -32.20 3.09
N ILE A 25 19.70 -30.96 3.39
CA ILE A 25 21.10 -30.56 3.55
C ILE A 25 21.38 -30.47 5.05
N THR A 26 22.41 -31.17 5.52
CA THR A 26 22.92 -31.00 6.88
C THR A 26 23.79 -29.76 6.95
N SER A 27 23.51 -28.86 7.92
CA SER A 27 24.42 -27.75 8.20
C SER A 27 25.76 -28.32 8.65
N VAL A 28 26.80 -28.17 7.85
CA VAL A 28 28.18 -28.42 8.31
C VAL A 28 28.50 -27.25 9.22
N GLY A 29 28.34 -27.47 10.52
CA GLY A 29 28.37 -26.46 11.58
C GLY A 29 29.78 -25.95 11.87
N GLU A 30 30.42 -25.30 10.92
CA GLU A 30 31.49 -24.36 11.20
C GLU A 30 31.12 -23.04 10.53
N ASP A 31 30.72 -22.05 11.35
CA ASP A 31 30.70 -20.64 10.98
C ASP A 31 32.15 -20.23 10.65
N VAL A 32 32.68 -20.65 9.50
CA VAL A 32 33.97 -20.18 9.02
C VAL A 32 33.73 -18.75 8.55
N SER A 33 34.35 -17.77 9.21
CA SER A 33 34.38 -16.39 8.72
C SER A 33 35.16 -16.38 7.40
N ILE A 34 34.44 -16.27 6.29
CA ILE A 34 35.01 -16.18 4.95
C ILE A 34 35.00 -14.71 4.57
N ARG A 35 36.18 -14.17 4.25
CA ARG A 35 36.34 -12.82 3.70
C ARG A 35 35.74 -12.75 2.31
N GLU A 36 34.92 -11.74 2.03
CA GLU A 36 34.41 -11.44 0.69
C GLU A 36 35.43 -10.66 -0.15
N TYR A 37 36.37 -9.94 0.48
CA TYR A 37 37.35 -9.12 -0.23
C TYR A 37 38.78 -9.39 0.24
N GLU A 38 39.70 -9.39 -0.72
CA GLU A 38 41.15 -9.46 -0.52
C GLU A 38 41.77 -8.06 -0.52
N LEU A 39 42.64 -7.79 0.47
CA LEU A 39 43.39 -6.54 0.60
C LEU A 39 44.64 -6.56 -0.27
N SER A 40 44.84 -5.51 -1.05
CA SER A 40 46.09 -5.23 -1.78
C SER A 40 46.58 -3.81 -1.48
N ILE A 41 47.82 -3.68 -0.99
CA ILE A 41 48.47 -2.39 -0.73
C ILE A 41 49.21 -1.96 -2.01
N ILE A 42 49.12 -0.67 -2.34
CA ILE A 42 49.74 -0.11 -3.55
C ILE A 42 50.88 0.81 -3.12
N GLU A 43 52.13 0.37 -3.31
CA GLU A 43 53.35 1.09 -2.88
C GLU A 43 53.74 2.23 -3.85
N ASP A 44 53.54 2.04 -5.16
CA ASP A 44 53.87 3.02 -6.21
C ASP A 44 52.59 3.62 -6.82
N CYS A 45 52.02 4.66 -6.19
CA CYS A 45 50.82 5.32 -6.72
C CYS A 45 51.16 6.63 -7.46
N ASP A 46 50.88 6.70 -8.77
CA ASP A 46 50.63 7.99 -9.43
C ASP A 46 49.27 8.51 -8.91
N THR A 47 49.27 9.67 -8.26
CA THR A 47 48.08 10.34 -7.69
C THR A 47 46.91 10.54 -8.68
N LYS A 48 47.13 10.31 -9.98
CA LYS A 48 46.11 10.33 -11.02
C LYS A 48 45.16 9.13 -11.02
N GLY A 49 45.55 8.00 -10.40
CA GLY A 49 44.78 6.75 -10.41
C GLY A 49 43.90 6.49 -9.18
N VAL A 50 43.89 7.39 -8.19
CA VAL A 50 43.34 7.12 -6.85
C VAL A 50 42.05 7.94 -6.59
N PHE A 51 41.02 7.27 -6.09
CA PHE A 51 39.77 7.90 -5.67
C PHE A 51 39.99 8.77 -4.43
N CYS A 52 39.41 9.97 -4.44
CA CYS A 52 39.57 10.99 -3.40
C CYS A 52 38.21 11.41 -2.80
N GLY A 53 37.20 10.54 -2.87
CA GLY A 53 35.84 10.80 -2.39
C GLY A 53 34.77 10.79 -3.48
N GLU A 54 35.12 10.66 -4.76
CA GLU A 54 34.15 10.55 -5.84
C GLU A 54 33.26 9.31 -5.67
N VAL A 55 31.99 9.41 -6.03
CA VAL A 55 30.98 8.36 -5.78
C VAL A 55 31.17 7.12 -6.67
N SER A 56 31.61 7.31 -7.91
CA SER A 56 31.67 6.22 -8.90
C SER A 56 32.78 6.39 -9.92
N ARG A 57 32.81 7.49 -10.67
CA ARG A 57 33.81 7.71 -11.73
C ARG A 57 35.04 8.44 -11.17
N LEU A 58 36.23 7.87 -11.40
CA LEU A 58 37.51 8.46 -11.01
C LEU A 58 37.69 9.85 -11.64
N GLY A 59 38.09 10.83 -10.83
CA GLY A 59 38.31 12.21 -11.26
C GLY A 59 37.03 13.00 -11.57
N ALA A 60 35.83 12.46 -11.29
CA ALA A 60 34.56 13.13 -11.59
C ALA A 60 34.37 14.44 -10.80
N TYR A 61 34.93 14.54 -9.59
CA TYR A 61 34.88 15.76 -8.80
C TYR A 61 35.79 16.85 -9.37
N ARG A 62 36.94 16.47 -9.96
CA ARG A 62 37.83 17.42 -10.66
C ARG A 62 37.26 17.82 -12.03
N ASN A 63 36.71 16.86 -12.77
CA ASN A 63 36.18 17.02 -14.13
C ASN A 63 34.66 16.88 -14.14
N GLN A 64 33.97 17.92 -13.66
CA GLN A 64 32.51 17.97 -13.57
C GLN A 64 31.87 18.02 -14.97
N LYS A 65 31.09 16.99 -15.30
CA LYS A 65 30.34 16.88 -16.57
C LYS A 65 28.90 16.49 -16.29
N ALA A 66 27.95 17.25 -16.84
CA ALA A 66 26.52 16.93 -16.80
C ALA A 66 26.21 15.67 -17.65
N PRO A 67 25.13 14.92 -17.35
CA PRO A 67 24.11 15.18 -16.33
C PRO A 67 24.56 14.82 -14.90
N TYR A 68 24.05 15.55 -13.92
CA TYR A 68 24.32 15.31 -12.50
C TYR A 68 23.17 14.56 -11.84
N HIS A 69 23.49 13.52 -11.09
CA HIS A 69 22.55 12.57 -10.48
C HIS A 69 23.26 11.80 -9.34
N GLN A 70 22.60 10.83 -8.71
CA GLN A 70 23.14 10.06 -7.58
C GLN A 70 24.57 9.51 -7.81
N LYS A 71 24.89 8.95 -8.99
CA LYS A 71 26.24 8.42 -9.29
C LYS A 71 27.28 9.48 -9.73
N ASN A 72 26.86 10.73 -9.93
CA ASN A 72 27.67 11.84 -10.44
C ASN A 72 27.12 13.17 -9.88
N PRO A 73 27.34 13.46 -8.58
CA PRO A 73 26.81 14.67 -7.96
C PRO A 73 27.54 15.91 -8.47
N PHE A 74 26.83 17.04 -8.46
CA PHE A 74 27.37 18.35 -8.79
C PHE A 74 28.06 18.96 -7.56
N LEU A 75 29.30 19.44 -7.71
CA LEU A 75 29.99 20.20 -6.66
C LEU A 75 29.50 21.64 -6.64
N ALA A 76 28.45 21.90 -5.85
CA ALA A 76 27.89 23.23 -5.73
C ALA A 76 28.64 24.06 -4.70
N THR A 77 28.86 25.34 -5.04
CA THR A 77 29.54 26.28 -4.15
C THR A 77 28.56 26.84 -3.14
N VAL A 78 28.90 26.77 -1.85
CA VAL A 78 28.09 27.37 -0.77
C VAL A 78 28.28 28.88 -0.80
N THR A 79 27.21 29.62 -1.03
CA THR A 79 27.23 31.09 -1.11
C THR A 79 26.86 31.73 0.23
N VAL A 80 25.88 31.14 0.92
CA VAL A 80 25.40 31.62 2.22
C VAL A 80 25.32 30.44 3.18
N ASN A 81 25.77 30.65 4.41
CA ASN A 81 25.56 29.73 5.53
C ASN A 81 25.40 30.55 6.82
N ARG A 82 24.16 30.84 7.20
CA ARG A 82 23.83 31.70 8.35
C ARG A 82 22.97 30.96 9.36
N ASP A 83 23.13 31.28 10.64
CA ASP A 83 22.20 30.80 11.66
C ASP A 83 20.88 31.56 11.59
N LEU A 84 19.78 30.84 11.75
CA LEU A 84 18.42 31.36 11.81
C LEU A 84 17.94 31.53 13.24
N HIS A 85 18.59 30.88 14.21
CA HIS A 85 18.28 31.08 15.61
C HIS A 85 18.94 32.36 16.12
N CYS A 86 18.21 33.09 16.98
CA CYS A 86 18.69 34.30 17.65
C CYS A 86 19.16 34.02 19.08
N GLY A 87 19.11 32.76 19.54
CA GLY A 87 19.53 32.31 20.86
C GLY A 87 19.16 30.84 21.15
N GLY A 88 19.54 30.35 22.32
CA GLY A 88 19.30 28.97 22.77
C GLY A 88 20.41 27.97 22.41
N ASP A 89 20.28 26.72 22.88
CA ASP A 89 21.36 25.70 22.81
C ASP A 89 21.45 24.97 21.46
N ARG A 90 20.52 25.24 20.53
CA ARG A 90 20.44 24.58 19.22
C ARG A 90 20.77 25.60 18.13
N THR A 91 21.26 25.13 16.99
CA THR A 91 21.55 25.97 15.82
C THR A 91 20.77 25.47 14.61
N CYS A 92 20.19 26.39 13.83
CA CYS A 92 19.46 26.05 12.60
C CYS A 92 19.99 26.90 11.46
N ARG A 93 20.60 26.27 10.46
CA ARG A 93 21.29 26.95 9.37
C ARG A 93 20.39 27.12 8.15
N HIS A 94 20.44 28.31 7.57
CA HIS A 94 20.03 28.56 6.20
C HIS A 94 21.25 28.50 5.29
N ILE A 95 21.22 27.63 4.29
CA ILE A 95 22.35 27.38 3.41
C ILE A 95 21.91 27.54 1.96
N GLU A 96 22.67 28.29 1.18
CA GLU A 96 22.45 28.50 -0.26
C GLU A 96 23.60 27.92 -1.08
N PHE A 97 23.25 27.27 -2.19
CA PHE A 97 24.17 26.65 -3.13
C PHE A 97 24.01 27.24 -4.52
N ASN A 98 25.13 27.58 -5.14
CA ASN A 98 25.19 28.05 -6.51
C ASN A 98 25.17 26.88 -7.52
N LEU A 99 24.17 26.90 -8.42
CA LEU A 99 23.91 25.93 -9.48
C LEU A 99 24.40 26.41 -10.87
N THR A 100 25.03 27.57 -10.98
CA THR A 100 25.50 28.13 -12.26
C THR A 100 26.40 27.13 -12.99
N GLY A 101 26.15 26.92 -14.29
CA GLY A 101 26.88 25.97 -15.12
C GLY A 101 26.50 24.50 -14.96
N SER A 102 25.68 24.14 -13.95
CA SER A 102 25.29 22.74 -13.69
C SER A 102 24.20 22.22 -14.64
N ARG A 103 23.35 23.11 -15.16
CA ARG A 103 22.08 22.78 -15.87
C ARG A 103 21.08 21.97 -15.02
N LEU A 104 21.29 21.86 -13.71
CA LEU A 104 20.31 21.28 -12.79
C LEU A 104 19.03 22.12 -12.80
N ARG A 105 17.89 21.44 -12.77
CA ARG A 105 16.56 22.06 -12.67
C ARG A 105 15.85 21.46 -11.47
N TYR A 106 15.18 22.32 -10.72
CA TYR A 106 14.35 21.95 -9.57
C TYR A 106 13.07 22.78 -9.60
N GLU A 107 12.06 22.35 -8.87
CA GLU A 107 10.85 23.13 -8.57
C GLU A 107 10.68 23.25 -7.06
N ALA A 108 9.90 24.24 -6.59
CA ALA A 108 9.62 24.37 -5.17
C ALA A 108 8.93 23.09 -4.66
N GLY A 109 9.40 22.58 -3.51
CA GLY A 109 8.96 21.30 -2.93
C GLY A 109 9.77 20.07 -3.35
N ASP A 110 10.77 20.21 -4.24
CA ASP A 110 11.78 19.16 -4.46
C ASP A 110 12.74 19.00 -3.29
N HIS A 111 13.52 17.91 -3.30
CA HIS A 111 14.53 17.63 -2.28
C HIS A 111 15.95 17.79 -2.84
N LEU A 112 16.83 18.38 -2.04
CA LEU A 112 18.27 18.43 -2.28
C LEU A 112 18.95 17.30 -1.52
N ALA A 113 19.64 16.43 -2.24
CA ALA A 113 20.46 15.37 -1.65
C ALA A 113 21.90 15.85 -1.52
N VAL A 114 22.49 15.67 -0.34
CA VAL A 114 23.87 16.05 -0.01
C VAL A 114 24.67 14.80 0.33
N TYR A 115 25.83 14.63 -0.30
CA TYR A 115 26.82 13.64 0.13
C TYR A 115 27.70 14.25 1.22
N PRO A 116 27.64 13.75 2.47
CA PRO A 116 28.41 14.33 3.56
C PRO A 116 29.78 13.68 3.72
N GLU A 117 30.59 14.27 4.60
CA GLU A 117 31.85 13.71 5.08
C GLU A 117 31.73 13.37 6.57
N ASN A 118 32.33 12.25 7.00
CA ASN A 118 32.49 11.96 8.42
C ASN A 118 33.45 12.98 9.09
N ASP A 119 33.32 13.12 10.42
CA ASP A 119 34.16 14.04 11.20
C ASP A 119 35.63 13.60 11.12
N GLY A 120 36.52 14.52 10.72
CA GLY A 120 37.95 14.24 10.61
C GLY A 120 38.57 13.79 11.93
N GLU A 121 38.10 14.34 13.07
CA GLU A 121 38.58 13.91 14.38
C GLU A 121 38.22 12.44 14.67
N LEU A 122 37.06 11.99 14.21
CA LEU A 122 36.62 10.60 14.36
C LEU A 122 37.46 9.68 13.48
N VAL A 123 37.74 10.08 12.24
CA VAL A 123 38.62 9.33 11.32
C VAL A 123 40.04 9.19 11.89
N GLU A 124 40.59 10.23 12.48
CA GLU A 124 41.90 10.19 13.16
C GLU A 124 41.91 9.25 14.37
N GLN A 125 40.80 9.17 15.12
CA GLN A 125 40.69 8.22 16.24
C GLN A 125 40.73 6.77 15.76
N PHE A 126 40.11 6.45 14.61
CA PHE A 126 40.26 5.13 13.98
C PHE A 126 41.72 4.85 13.60
N GLY A 127 42.41 5.80 12.95
CA GLY A 127 43.82 5.64 12.59
C GLY A 127 44.71 5.33 13.80
N LYS A 128 44.50 6.06 14.91
CA LYS A 128 45.20 5.81 16.18
C LYS A 128 44.85 4.47 16.80
N LEU A 129 43.59 4.06 16.75
CA LEU A 129 43.12 2.81 17.36
C LEU A 129 43.72 1.58 16.67
N PHE A 130 43.88 1.63 15.34
CA PHE A 130 44.44 0.53 14.54
C PHE A 130 45.94 0.66 14.29
N ASN A 131 46.56 1.79 14.67
CA ASN A 131 47.97 2.08 14.44
C ASN A 131 48.37 1.91 12.96
N VAL A 132 47.54 2.45 12.06
CA VAL A 132 47.76 2.42 10.61
C VAL A 132 48.01 3.82 10.07
N ASP A 133 48.83 3.92 9.03
CA ASP A 133 48.91 5.16 8.25
C ASP A 133 47.65 5.30 7.39
N LEU A 134 46.81 6.28 7.74
CA LEU A 134 45.54 6.54 7.07
C LEU A 134 45.72 6.96 5.60
N ASP A 135 46.90 7.45 5.22
CA ASP A 135 47.19 7.87 3.85
C ASP A 135 47.72 6.73 2.97
N THR A 136 47.86 5.52 3.53
CA THR A 136 48.16 4.29 2.76
C THR A 136 47.07 4.01 1.74
N VAL A 137 47.47 3.82 0.48
CA VAL A 137 46.56 3.50 -0.63
C VAL A 137 46.39 1.98 -0.75
N PHE A 138 45.14 1.54 -0.82
CA PHE A 138 44.78 0.14 -0.92
C PHE A 138 43.64 -0.11 -1.91
N THR A 139 43.43 -1.37 -2.25
CA THR A 139 42.26 -1.88 -2.96
C THR A 139 41.71 -3.11 -2.25
N LEU A 140 40.39 -3.17 -2.11
CA LEU A 140 39.65 -4.36 -1.69
C LEU A 140 38.98 -4.99 -2.90
N THR A 141 39.54 -6.10 -3.39
CA THR A 141 39.03 -6.82 -4.56
C THR A 141 38.19 -8.00 -4.11
N ASN A 142 37.01 -8.16 -4.69
CA ASN A 142 36.14 -9.29 -4.37
C ASN A 142 36.87 -10.61 -4.69
N VAL A 143 36.87 -11.56 -3.75
CA VAL A 143 37.51 -12.88 -3.93
C VAL A 143 36.80 -13.70 -5.00
N ASP A 144 35.52 -13.43 -5.25
CA ASP A 144 34.75 -14.00 -6.35
C ASP A 144 35.04 -13.24 -7.65
N PRO A 145 35.76 -13.85 -8.62
CA PRO A 145 36.09 -13.21 -9.89
C PRO A 145 34.88 -12.98 -10.79
N ASP A 146 33.74 -13.61 -10.54
CA ASP A 146 32.52 -13.48 -11.34
C ASP A 146 31.56 -12.42 -10.77
N SER A 147 31.82 -11.90 -9.57
CA SER A 147 31.03 -10.85 -8.94
C SER A 147 31.05 -9.54 -9.73
N SER A 148 29.85 -9.02 -10.04
CA SER A 148 29.69 -7.70 -10.64
C SER A 148 30.12 -6.55 -9.71
N LYS A 149 30.11 -6.80 -8.40
CA LYS A 149 30.55 -5.86 -7.36
C LYS A 149 32.02 -6.15 -7.02
N ARG A 150 32.91 -5.63 -7.87
CA ARG A 150 34.38 -5.81 -7.76
C ARG A 150 34.97 -5.27 -6.47
N ASN A 151 34.41 -4.19 -5.92
CA ASN A 151 34.90 -3.53 -4.71
C ASN A 151 33.72 -3.12 -3.81
N PRO A 152 33.90 -3.01 -2.49
CA PRO A 152 32.82 -2.60 -1.57
C PRO A 152 32.45 -1.11 -1.75
N PHE A 153 33.43 -0.30 -2.13
CA PHE A 153 33.36 1.12 -2.45
C PHE A 153 34.43 1.47 -3.50
N PRO A 154 34.42 2.68 -4.08
CA PRO A 154 35.39 3.06 -5.11
C PRO A 154 36.85 2.86 -4.65
N CYS A 155 37.58 2.00 -5.37
CA CYS A 155 38.99 1.65 -5.13
C CYS A 155 39.78 1.81 -6.45
N PRO A 156 41.10 2.08 -6.41
CA PRO A 156 41.94 2.26 -5.22
C PRO A 156 41.68 3.58 -4.48
N CYS A 157 41.77 3.57 -3.15
CA CYS A 157 41.65 4.77 -2.32
C CYS A 157 42.51 4.64 -1.04
N SER A 158 42.71 5.74 -0.31
CA SER A 158 43.36 5.67 1.01
C SER A 158 42.39 5.29 2.13
N PHE A 159 42.89 4.76 3.24
CA PHE A 159 42.05 4.46 4.42
C PHE A 159 41.30 5.69 4.91
N ARG A 160 41.96 6.86 4.91
CA ARG A 160 41.36 8.16 5.18
C ARG A 160 40.16 8.43 4.28
N THR A 161 40.31 8.20 2.98
CA THR A 161 39.24 8.45 2.00
C THR A 161 38.05 7.52 2.24
N ALA A 162 38.29 6.23 2.46
CA ALA A 162 37.24 5.26 2.75
C ALA A 162 36.43 5.66 3.99
N LEU A 163 37.11 5.93 5.11
CA LEU A 163 36.50 6.32 6.39
C LEU A 163 35.81 7.69 6.32
N THR A 164 36.28 8.61 5.48
CA THR A 164 35.69 9.95 5.38
C THR A 164 34.44 9.98 4.51
N TYR A 165 34.45 9.30 3.35
CA TYR A 165 33.44 9.49 2.30
C TYR A 165 32.57 8.26 2.01
N TYR A 166 33.05 7.04 2.30
CA TYR A 166 32.45 5.83 1.73
C TYR A 166 31.72 4.94 2.73
N VAL A 167 32.19 4.88 3.98
CA VAL A 167 31.59 4.03 5.03
C VAL A 167 30.98 4.86 6.15
N ASP A 168 29.93 4.34 6.80
CA ASP A 168 29.34 4.94 7.98
C ASP A 168 30.01 4.38 9.23
N ILE A 169 30.64 5.28 10.00
CA ILE A 169 31.35 4.98 11.25
C ILE A 169 30.64 5.56 12.49
N SER A 170 29.46 6.17 12.29
CA SER A 170 28.73 6.93 13.31
C SER A 170 27.48 6.22 13.83
N THR A 171 26.94 5.28 13.04
CA THR A 171 25.76 4.50 13.40
C THR A 171 26.16 3.29 14.26
N PRO A 172 25.34 2.89 15.27
CA PRO A 172 25.59 1.66 16.03
C PRO A 172 25.73 0.43 15.11
N PRO A 173 26.72 -0.44 15.34
CA PRO A 173 26.98 -1.58 14.47
C PRO A 173 25.88 -2.63 14.59
N LYS A 174 25.55 -3.25 13.46
CA LYS A 174 24.58 -4.35 13.36
C LYS A 174 25.07 -5.62 14.03
N THR A 175 24.15 -6.54 14.32
CA THR A 175 24.43 -7.81 15.01
C THR A 175 25.45 -8.68 14.29
N ASN A 176 25.44 -8.69 12.96
CA ASN A 176 26.43 -9.42 12.15
C ASN A 176 27.85 -8.86 12.33
N ILE A 177 28.00 -7.53 12.40
CA ILE A 177 29.30 -6.89 12.68
C ILE A 177 29.77 -7.29 14.09
N VAL A 178 28.87 -7.23 15.08
CA VAL A 178 29.18 -7.64 16.46
C VAL A 178 29.61 -9.12 16.53
N LYS A 179 28.99 -10.00 15.75
CA LYS A 179 29.38 -11.41 15.62
C LYS A 179 30.81 -11.54 15.10
N GLU A 180 31.13 -10.89 14.00
CA GLU A 180 32.48 -10.95 13.41
C GLU A 180 33.54 -10.38 14.35
N LEU A 181 33.25 -9.27 15.05
CA LEU A 181 34.16 -8.69 16.04
C LEU A 181 34.56 -9.67 17.15
N SER A 182 33.64 -10.53 17.59
CA SER A 182 33.91 -11.51 18.65
C SER A 182 35.05 -12.46 18.32
N GLN A 183 35.29 -12.75 17.03
CA GLN A 183 36.36 -13.64 16.59
C GLN A 183 37.76 -13.02 16.74
N TYR A 184 37.83 -11.69 16.86
CA TYR A 184 39.06 -10.92 17.00
C TYR A 184 39.30 -10.43 18.43
N CYS A 185 38.57 -10.99 19.41
CA CYS A 185 38.78 -10.76 20.84
C CYS A 185 39.80 -11.75 21.40
N SER A 186 40.89 -11.24 21.97
CA SER A 186 41.92 -12.07 22.62
C SER A 186 41.56 -12.48 24.05
N ASP A 187 40.71 -11.71 24.74
CA ASP A 187 40.12 -12.11 26.04
C ASP A 187 38.83 -12.91 25.79
N GLU A 188 38.78 -14.12 26.34
CA GLU A 188 37.61 -14.99 26.28
C GLU A 188 36.39 -14.37 26.98
N ASN A 189 36.56 -13.51 27.99
CA ASN A 189 35.42 -12.83 28.62
C ASN A 189 34.77 -11.81 27.68
N GLU A 190 35.58 -11.00 26.99
CA GLU A 190 35.10 -10.01 26.01
C GLU A 190 34.47 -10.70 24.79
N LYS A 191 35.09 -11.78 24.32
CA LYS A 191 34.55 -12.64 23.25
C LYS A 191 33.17 -13.19 23.60
N ASN A 192 33.05 -13.83 24.76
CA ASN A 192 31.77 -14.37 25.23
C ASN A 192 30.76 -13.25 25.50
N PHE A 193 31.20 -12.08 25.95
CA PHE A 193 30.33 -10.91 26.11
C PHE A 193 29.68 -10.48 24.79
N LEU A 194 30.45 -10.41 23.71
CA LEU A 194 29.94 -10.10 22.36
C LEU A 194 29.05 -11.22 21.80
N LEU A 195 29.46 -12.49 21.93
CA LEU A 195 28.65 -13.64 21.48
C LEU A 195 27.30 -13.70 22.18
N ASN A 196 27.26 -13.39 23.48
CA ASN A 196 26.03 -13.29 24.28
C ASN A 196 25.09 -12.14 23.85
N MET A 197 25.43 -11.34 22.84
CA MET A 197 24.56 -10.33 22.24
C MET A 197 24.05 -10.72 20.85
N VAL A 198 24.51 -11.83 20.29
CA VAL A 198 24.20 -12.26 18.90
C VAL A 198 23.23 -13.44 18.87
N THR A 199 23.00 -14.14 19.98
CA THR A 199 22.12 -15.31 20.03
C THR A 199 20.62 -14.95 20.03
N MET A 200 19.77 -15.93 19.70
CA MET A 200 18.31 -15.79 19.63
C MET A 200 17.61 -15.71 20.98
N GLU A 201 18.35 -15.95 22.07
CA GLU A 201 17.81 -15.84 23.41
C GLU A 201 17.30 -14.43 23.67
N GLU A 202 16.12 -14.32 24.27
CA GLU A 202 15.51 -13.03 24.58
C GLU A 202 16.41 -12.15 25.45
N LYS A 203 17.17 -12.77 26.37
CA LYS A 203 18.17 -12.10 27.20
C LYS A 203 19.28 -11.47 26.38
N SER A 204 19.76 -12.15 25.33
CA SER A 204 20.82 -11.66 24.43
C SER A 204 20.34 -10.49 23.58
N ARG A 205 19.11 -10.58 23.04
CA ARG A 205 18.49 -9.49 22.25
C ARG A 205 18.25 -8.24 23.08
N ARG A 206 17.72 -8.40 24.30
CA ARG A 206 17.57 -7.29 25.24
C ARG A 206 18.92 -6.63 25.53
N LYS A 207 19.96 -7.43 25.75
CA LYS A 207 21.31 -6.93 26.02
C LYS A 207 21.89 -6.16 24.83
N TYR A 208 21.71 -6.63 23.59
CA TYR A 208 22.11 -5.88 22.40
C TYR A 208 21.33 -4.57 22.25
N SER A 209 20.00 -4.63 22.43
CA SER A 209 19.14 -3.45 22.35
C SER A 209 19.51 -2.40 23.41
N GLU A 210 19.78 -2.81 24.64
CA GLU A 210 20.19 -1.92 25.73
C GLU A 210 21.62 -1.39 25.55
N TRP A 211 22.60 -2.27 25.35
CA TRP A 211 24.01 -1.91 25.35
C TRP A 211 24.48 -1.26 24.04
N VAL A 212 23.91 -1.62 22.89
CA VAL A 212 24.32 -1.07 21.58
C VAL A 212 23.35 0.01 21.11
N ILE A 213 22.06 -0.30 21.05
CA ILE A 213 21.06 0.57 20.40
C ILE A 213 20.64 1.73 21.31
N HIS A 214 20.20 1.45 22.54
CA HIS A 214 19.78 2.46 23.52
C HIS A 214 20.95 3.34 23.92
N ASP A 215 22.05 2.73 24.34
CA ASP A 215 23.24 3.46 24.76
C ASP A 215 24.03 4.11 23.62
N HIS A 216 23.64 3.84 22.36
CA HIS A 216 24.22 4.44 21.17
C HIS A 216 25.72 4.23 21.00
N ARG A 217 26.19 3.04 21.35
CA ARG A 217 27.60 2.71 21.19
C ARG A 217 27.92 2.58 19.69
N THR A 218 28.76 3.48 19.20
CA THR A 218 29.35 3.36 17.87
C THR A 218 30.38 2.24 17.85
N LEU A 219 30.81 1.84 16.65
CA LEU A 219 31.90 0.86 16.52
C LEU A 219 33.16 1.29 17.31
N LEU A 220 33.48 2.59 17.30
CA LEU A 220 34.63 3.10 18.02
C LEU A 220 34.46 2.96 19.54
N ASP A 221 33.26 3.20 20.06
CA ASP A 221 32.96 3.07 21.49
C ASP A 221 33.14 1.61 21.94
N ILE A 222 32.61 0.66 21.17
CA ILE A 222 32.73 -0.78 21.44
C ILE A 222 34.20 -1.21 21.47
N LEU A 223 34.99 -0.83 20.46
CA LEU A 223 36.41 -1.22 20.38
C LEU A 223 37.30 -0.51 21.42
N THR A 224 36.86 0.63 21.94
CA THR A 224 37.54 1.33 23.03
C THR A 224 37.23 0.68 24.37
N GLU A 225 35.98 0.24 24.59
CA GLU A 225 35.52 -0.41 25.82
C GLU A 225 35.96 -1.89 25.90
N LEU A 226 36.18 -2.54 24.75
CA LEU A 226 36.66 -3.92 24.63
C LEU A 226 38.06 -3.94 24.00
N PRO A 227 39.12 -3.59 24.77
CA PRO A 227 40.47 -3.41 24.23
C PRO A 227 41.09 -4.68 23.64
N SER A 228 40.62 -5.88 24.03
CA SER A 228 41.10 -7.16 23.51
C SER A 228 40.60 -7.44 22.08
N CYS A 229 39.53 -6.75 21.65
CA CYS A 229 38.93 -6.85 20.33
C CYS A 229 39.70 -6.00 19.31
N ARG A 230 40.56 -6.64 18.49
CA ARG A 230 41.42 -5.97 17.51
C ARG A 230 41.29 -6.58 16.12
N PRO A 231 40.15 -6.37 15.43
CA PRO A 231 39.99 -6.78 14.04
C PRO A 231 40.92 -5.97 13.12
N PRO A 232 41.31 -6.50 11.96
CA PRO A 232 42.06 -5.72 10.99
C PRO A 232 41.14 -4.68 10.31
N LEU A 233 41.68 -3.50 9.98
CA LEU A 233 40.86 -2.36 9.51
C LEU A 233 40.17 -2.65 8.16
N ASP A 234 40.81 -3.41 7.29
CA ASP A 234 40.26 -3.80 5.99
C ASP A 234 39.00 -4.66 6.12
N LEU A 235 38.94 -5.56 7.11
CA LEU A 235 37.72 -6.31 7.44
C LEU A 235 36.60 -5.36 7.87
N LEU A 236 36.89 -4.37 8.70
CA LEU A 236 35.86 -3.42 9.13
C LEU A 236 35.33 -2.60 7.96
N LEU A 237 36.19 -2.19 7.04
CA LEU A 237 35.77 -1.46 5.84
C LEU A 237 34.90 -2.29 4.91
N GLU A 238 35.10 -3.61 4.89
CA GLU A 238 34.24 -4.57 4.21
C GLU A 238 32.87 -4.72 4.90
N LEU A 239 32.84 -4.78 6.24
CA LEU A 239 31.63 -5.01 7.03
C LEU A 239 30.76 -3.76 7.23
N LEU A 240 31.36 -2.58 7.27
CA LEU A 240 30.66 -1.33 7.57
C LEU A 240 29.71 -0.93 6.43
N PRO A 241 28.51 -0.43 6.75
CA PRO A 241 27.57 0.02 5.73
C PRO A 241 28.09 1.27 4.99
N ARG A 242 27.63 1.47 3.76
CA ARG A 242 27.99 2.64 2.95
C ARG A 242 27.40 3.92 3.51
N LEU A 243 28.19 5.00 3.52
CA LEU A 243 27.74 6.33 3.89
C LEU A 243 26.70 6.85 2.89
N GLN A 244 25.48 7.12 3.37
CA GLN A 244 24.35 7.52 2.51
C GLN A 244 24.26 9.03 2.31
N PRO A 245 23.75 9.53 1.17
CA PRO A 245 23.38 10.94 1.04
C PRO A 245 22.20 11.28 1.96
N ARG A 246 22.15 12.52 2.46
CA ARG A 246 21.03 13.03 3.29
C ARG A 246 20.18 14.00 2.48
N PHE A 247 18.86 13.87 2.60
CA PHE A 247 17.89 14.65 1.86
C PHE A 247 17.38 15.82 2.70
N TYR A 248 17.21 16.99 2.07
CA TYR A 248 16.64 18.19 2.67
C TYR A 248 15.60 18.78 1.73
N SER A 249 14.44 19.18 2.25
CA SER A 249 13.43 19.89 1.46
C SER A 249 13.98 21.26 1.05
N ILE A 250 13.87 21.58 -0.25
CA ILE A 250 14.39 22.83 -0.81
C ILE A 250 13.57 24.01 -0.28
N SER A 251 14.25 25.04 0.23
CA SER A 251 13.64 26.22 0.85
C SER A 251 13.68 27.49 -0.01
N SER A 252 13.82 27.33 -1.33
CA SER A 252 13.76 28.41 -2.32
C SER A 252 12.86 28.03 -3.50
N SER A 253 12.39 29.02 -4.26
CA SER A 253 11.76 28.79 -5.57
C SER A 253 12.73 29.15 -6.71
N PRO A 254 12.83 28.31 -7.75
CA PRO A 254 13.62 28.61 -8.94
C PRO A 254 13.05 29.80 -9.74
N LYS A 255 11.81 30.24 -9.44
CA LYS A 255 11.17 31.41 -10.05
C LYS A 255 11.75 32.73 -9.52
N VAL A 256 12.35 32.72 -8.32
CA VAL A 256 13.09 33.87 -7.78
C VAL A 256 14.49 33.91 -8.37
N ASP A 257 15.24 32.82 -8.21
CA ASP A 257 16.56 32.67 -8.79
C ASP A 257 16.81 31.20 -9.17
N PRO A 258 16.86 30.85 -10.48
CA PRO A 258 17.10 29.48 -10.91
C PRO A 258 18.57 29.04 -10.71
N SER A 259 19.48 29.99 -10.45
CA SER A 259 20.90 29.72 -10.22
C SER A 259 21.22 29.40 -8.76
N LEU A 260 20.27 29.61 -7.85
CA LEU A 260 20.44 29.34 -6.42
C LEU A 260 19.44 28.29 -5.94
N VAL A 261 19.90 27.39 -5.07
CA VAL A 261 19.04 26.48 -4.32
C VAL A 261 19.38 26.59 -2.84
N SER A 262 18.36 26.69 -1.99
CA SER A 262 18.55 26.81 -0.54
C SER A 262 17.95 25.65 0.24
N ILE A 263 18.48 25.39 1.43
CA ILE A 263 17.94 24.42 2.40
C ILE A 263 17.92 25.01 3.81
N THR A 264 17.07 24.44 4.66
CA THR A 264 16.97 24.78 6.08
C THR A 264 17.34 23.56 6.92
N VAL A 265 18.37 23.67 7.77
CA VAL A 265 19.00 22.51 8.43
C VAL A 265 19.12 22.73 9.92
N ILE A 266 18.52 21.87 10.74
CA ILE A 266 18.80 21.83 12.19
C ILE A 266 20.10 21.05 12.43
N VAL A 267 21.06 21.64 13.16
CA VAL A 267 22.32 20.97 13.47
C VAL A 267 22.10 19.99 14.62
N LEU A 268 22.34 18.71 14.35
CA LEU A 268 22.12 17.64 15.33
C LEU A 268 23.36 17.44 16.20
N LYS A 269 23.24 17.79 17.47
CA LYS A 269 24.20 17.49 18.54
C LYS A 269 23.43 16.96 19.73
N TYR A 270 23.87 15.84 20.29
CA TYR A 270 23.22 15.19 21.42
C TYR A 270 24.28 14.56 22.33
N THR A 271 23.88 14.16 23.52
CA THR A 271 24.71 13.35 24.41
C THR A 271 24.08 11.97 24.45
N THR A 272 24.87 10.93 24.17
CA THR A 272 24.42 9.54 24.30
C THR A 272 24.12 9.20 25.77
N PRO A 273 23.32 8.17 26.06
CA PRO A 273 23.05 7.77 27.45
C PRO A 273 24.31 7.45 28.27
N ILE A 274 25.39 7.03 27.60
CA ILE A 274 26.71 6.79 28.21
C ILE A 274 27.54 8.07 28.41
N GLY A 275 26.95 9.24 28.19
CA GLY A 275 27.59 10.54 28.42
C GLY A 275 28.52 11.02 27.29
N ARG A 276 28.59 10.33 26.15
CA ARG A 276 29.47 10.72 25.04
C ARG A 276 28.78 11.72 24.10
N PRO A 277 29.49 12.70 23.54
CA PRO A 277 28.91 13.65 22.59
C PRO A 277 28.67 12.99 21.22
N GLY A 278 27.41 12.93 20.79
CA GLY A 278 26.98 12.50 19.46
C GLY A 278 26.77 13.68 18.51
N LYS A 279 27.20 13.52 17.25
CA LYS A 279 27.04 14.52 16.18
C LYS A 279 26.35 13.88 14.97
N GLY A 280 25.36 14.55 14.39
CA GLY A 280 24.82 14.15 13.09
C GLY A 280 25.80 14.44 11.96
N VAL A 281 26.14 13.43 11.14
CA VAL A 281 27.17 13.53 10.08
C VAL A 281 26.89 14.67 9.11
N ALA A 282 25.77 14.62 8.37
CA ALA A 282 25.49 15.60 7.33
C ALA A 282 25.22 17.02 7.86
N THR A 283 24.62 17.15 9.05
CA THR A 283 24.23 18.46 9.58
C THR A 283 25.43 19.20 10.16
N ASN A 284 26.37 18.51 10.83
CA ASN A 284 27.63 19.10 11.28
C ASN A 284 28.59 19.34 10.11
N TYR A 285 28.61 18.45 9.11
CA TYR A 285 29.30 18.66 7.85
C TYR A 285 28.86 19.96 7.17
N LEU A 286 27.56 20.16 6.97
CA LEU A 286 27.02 21.39 6.39
C LEU A 286 27.27 22.62 7.26
N ALA A 287 27.19 22.49 8.59
CA ALA A 287 27.45 23.58 9.52
C ALA A 287 28.91 24.06 9.49
N SER A 288 29.87 23.22 9.06
CA SER A 288 31.28 23.58 8.95
C SER A 288 31.63 24.27 7.62
N LYS A 289 30.77 24.18 6.60
CA LYS A 289 30.95 24.82 5.27
C LYS A 289 30.58 26.31 5.31
N ILE A 290 31.35 27.08 6.07
CA ILE A 290 31.24 28.53 6.17
C ILE A 290 32.29 29.18 5.26
N ALA A 291 31.92 30.22 4.52
CA ALA A 291 32.87 30.99 3.72
C ALA A 291 33.86 31.72 4.65
N VAL A 292 35.16 31.54 4.40
CA VAL A 292 36.22 32.22 5.15
C VAL A 292 36.80 33.31 4.27
N GLU A 293 36.96 34.50 4.82
CA GLU A 293 37.56 35.63 4.11
C GLU A 293 38.94 35.24 3.55
N ASN A 294 39.21 35.58 2.29
CA ASN A 294 40.43 35.23 1.54
C ASN A 294 40.65 33.73 1.27
N LYS A 295 39.61 32.88 1.34
CA LYS A 295 39.65 31.48 0.87
C LYS A 295 38.54 31.22 -0.16
N PRO A 296 38.72 30.27 -1.09
CA PRO A 296 37.64 29.87 -1.98
C PRO A 296 36.46 29.34 -1.18
N ASN A 297 35.25 29.68 -1.62
CA ASN A 297 34.03 29.20 -0.95
C ASN A 297 33.98 27.67 -0.94
N PRO A 298 33.47 27.07 0.15
CA PRO A 298 33.39 25.63 0.25
C PRO A 298 32.45 25.05 -0.80
N GLN A 299 32.81 23.88 -1.34
CA GLN A 299 31.99 23.12 -2.27
C GLN A 299 31.38 21.89 -1.59
N VAL A 300 30.18 21.52 -2.02
CA VAL A 300 29.42 20.38 -1.48
C VAL A 300 28.86 19.56 -2.65
N PRO A 301 29.05 18.22 -2.66
CA PRO A 301 28.46 17.37 -3.69
C PRO A 301 26.96 17.19 -3.46
N ILE A 302 26.17 17.64 -4.44
CA ILE A 302 24.70 17.65 -4.39
C ILE A 302 24.06 17.02 -5.63
N TYR A 303 22.81 16.59 -5.49
CA TYR A 303 21.91 16.36 -6.63
C TYR A 303 20.46 16.64 -6.24
N ILE A 304 19.59 16.84 -7.24
CA ILE A 304 18.16 17.12 -7.03
C ILE A 304 17.36 15.82 -7.16
N ARG A 305 16.49 15.54 -6.19
CA ARG A 305 15.48 14.48 -6.25
C ARG A 305 14.11 15.13 -6.43
N ARG A 306 13.43 14.78 -7.52
CA ARG A 306 12.09 15.30 -7.81
C ARG A 306 11.05 14.70 -6.86
N SER A 307 10.13 15.54 -6.39
CA SER A 307 8.99 15.15 -5.56
C SER A 307 7.65 15.45 -6.27
N GLN A 308 6.55 14.95 -5.68
CA GLN A 308 5.18 15.31 -6.08
C GLN A 308 4.64 16.52 -5.27
N PHE A 309 5.41 17.02 -4.30
CA PHE A 309 5.02 18.11 -3.40
C PHE A 309 5.07 19.44 -4.15
N ARG A 310 3.93 19.89 -4.66
CA ARG A 310 3.83 21.02 -5.60
C ARG A 310 2.65 21.92 -5.30
N LEU A 311 2.83 23.21 -5.55
CA LEU A 311 1.73 24.17 -5.61
C LEU A 311 0.67 23.77 -6.65
N PRO A 312 -0.60 24.19 -6.47
CA PRO A 312 -1.64 23.96 -7.45
C PRO A 312 -1.31 24.63 -8.79
N HIS A 313 -1.72 24.02 -9.89
CA HIS A 313 -1.49 24.57 -11.23
C HIS A 313 -2.12 25.96 -11.41
N SER A 314 -3.32 26.17 -10.85
CA SER A 314 -3.96 27.49 -10.84
C SER A 314 -3.43 28.37 -9.70
N PRO A 315 -2.89 29.56 -9.99
CA PRO A 315 -2.49 30.52 -8.97
C PRO A 315 -3.66 31.04 -8.12
N SER A 316 -4.91 30.99 -8.59
CA SER A 316 -6.06 31.44 -7.79
C SER A 316 -6.49 30.45 -6.70
N THR A 317 -6.00 29.21 -6.74
CA THR A 317 -6.38 28.19 -5.76
C THR A 317 -5.78 28.50 -4.37
N PRO A 318 -6.60 28.48 -3.30
CA PRO A 318 -6.15 28.63 -1.92
C PRO A 318 -5.17 27.53 -1.47
N VAL A 319 -4.21 27.92 -0.63
CA VAL A 319 -3.18 27.00 -0.11
C VAL A 319 -3.05 27.16 1.41
N VAL A 320 -3.12 26.04 2.12
CA VAL A 320 -2.90 25.93 3.57
C VAL A 320 -1.63 25.12 3.81
N MET A 321 -0.67 25.72 4.50
CA MET A 321 0.64 25.14 4.78
C MET A 321 0.79 24.94 6.29
N ILE A 322 1.09 23.72 6.72
CA ILE A 322 1.30 23.37 8.13
C ILE A 322 2.71 22.80 8.27
N GLY A 323 3.61 23.58 8.89
CA GLY A 323 5.04 23.26 8.91
C GLY A 323 5.79 23.79 10.11
N PRO A 324 5.68 23.16 11.30
CA PRO A 324 6.44 23.59 12.46
C PRO A 324 7.93 23.25 12.36
N GLY A 325 8.78 24.08 12.97
CA GLY A 325 10.23 23.92 12.98
C GLY A 325 10.81 23.93 11.56
N THR A 326 11.70 22.98 11.26
CA THR A 326 12.29 22.84 9.92
C THR A 326 11.28 22.45 8.83
N GLY A 327 10.05 22.08 9.20
CA GLY A 327 8.92 21.89 8.27
C GLY A 327 8.55 23.15 7.48
N ILE A 328 9.05 24.32 7.85
CA ILE A 328 8.87 25.57 7.08
C ILE A 328 9.62 25.56 5.74
N ALA A 329 10.60 24.67 5.56
CA ALA A 329 11.53 24.68 4.43
C ALA A 329 10.81 24.78 3.07
N PRO A 330 9.98 23.81 2.63
CA PRO A 330 9.35 23.88 1.31
C PRO A 330 8.36 25.06 1.20
N PHE A 331 7.75 25.47 2.30
CA PHE A 331 6.78 26.57 2.33
C PHE A 331 7.42 27.94 2.09
N ARG A 332 8.66 28.14 2.51
CA ARG A 332 9.42 29.33 2.10
C ARG A 332 9.53 29.42 0.57
N GLY A 333 9.79 28.30 -0.11
CA GLY A 333 9.80 28.23 -1.57
C GLY A 333 8.42 28.49 -2.18
N PHE A 334 7.36 27.91 -1.62
CA PHE A 334 5.99 28.15 -2.10
C PHE A 334 5.56 29.62 -1.98
N ILE A 335 5.88 30.27 -0.87
CA ILE A 335 5.55 31.68 -0.64
C ILE A 335 6.35 32.57 -1.59
N GLN A 336 7.64 32.30 -1.79
CA GLN A 336 8.47 32.99 -2.79
C GLN A 336 7.87 32.91 -4.20
N GLU A 337 7.39 31.74 -4.59
CA GLU A 337 6.80 31.54 -5.92
C GLU A 337 5.51 32.35 -6.12
N ARG A 338 4.60 32.34 -5.13
CA ARG A 338 3.38 33.15 -5.16
C ARG A 338 3.67 34.65 -5.04
N ALA A 339 4.68 35.05 -4.27
CA ALA A 339 5.15 36.44 -4.20
C ALA A 339 5.57 36.95 -5.59
N MET A 340 6.36 36.17 -6.32
CA MET A 340 6.80 36.51 -7.67
C MET A 340 5.61 36.63 -8.65
N LEU A 341 4.66 35.70 -8.60
CA LEU A 341 3.46 35.77 -9.44
C LEU A 341 2.64 37.04 -9.13
N LYS A 342 2.49 37.39 -7.86
CA LYS A 342 1.81 38.62 -7.43
C LYS A 342 2.54 39.88 -7.92
N GLN A 343 3.86 39.92 -7.80
CA GLN A 343 4.69 41.03 -8.32
C GLN A 343 4.57 41.19 -9.84
N THR A 344 4.37 40.10 -10.58
CA THR A 344 4.12 40.13 -12.03
C THR A 344 2.68 40.53 -12.41
N GLY A 345 1.84 40.90 -11.45
CA GLY A 345 0.46 41.35 -11.66
C GLY A 345 -0.56 40.23 -11.82
N ARG A 346 -0.21 38.98 -11.52
CA ARG A 346 -1.17 37.86 -11.53
C ARG A 346 -1.94 37.80 -10.21
N GLU A 347 -3.22 37.47 -10.31
CA GLU A 347 -4.05 37.20 -9.15
C GLU A 347 -3.60 35.89 -8.48
N VAL A 348 -3.40 35.95 -7.16
CA VAL A 348 -3.01 34.81 -6.34
C VAL A 348 -4.07 34.56 -5.28
N GLY A 349 -4.47 33.29 -5.16
CA GLY A 349 -5.36 32.82 -4.12
C GLY A 349 -4.75 32.94 -2.73
N PRO A 350 -5.57 32.86 -1.67
CA PRO A 350 -5.12 33.07 -0.31
C PRO A 350 -4.09 32.02 0.12
N MET A 351 -3.06 32.48 0.82
CA MET A 351 -2.02 31.63 1.40
C MET A 351 -2.06 31.71 2.92
N ILE A 352 -2.27 30.58 3.58
CA ILE A 352 -2.36 30.48 5.03
C ILE A 352 -1.21 29.61 5.53
N LEU A 353 -0.42 30.12 6.47
CA LEU A 353 0.68 29.38 7.10
C LEU A 353 0.40 29.14 8.59
N TYR A 354 0.40 27.87 8.99
CA TYR A 354 0.48 27.42 10.38
C TYR A 354 1.92 27.00 10.69
N PHE A 355 2.63 27.87 11.40
CA PHE A 355 4.01 27.67 11.81
C PHE A 355 4.09 27.42 13.32
N GLY A 356 5.09 26.65 13.77
CA GLY A 356 5.30 26.38 15.19
C GLY A 356 6.78 26.40 15.55
N CYS A 357 7.11 27.02 16.68
CA CYS A 357 8.47 27.05 17.24
C CYS A 357 8.41 27.05 18.77
N ARG A 358 9.57 27.07 19.45
CA ARG A 358 9.60 27.08 20.93
C ARG A 358 9.26 28.46 21.46
N LYS A 359 10.01 29.48 21.06
CA LYS A 359 9.85 30.85 21.55
C LYS A 359 10.08 31.83 20.42
N ARG A 360 9.32 32.93 20.43
CA ARG A 360 9.44 33.96 19.39
C ARG A 360 10.84 34.56 19.27
N LYS A 361 11.54 34.71 20.39
CA LYS A 361 12.88 35.34 20.45
C LYS A 361 14.04 34.39 20.16
N GLU A 362 13.81 33.07 20.13
CA GLU A 362 14.89 32.07 20.01
C GLU A 362 14.91 31.42 18.63
N ASP A 363 13.81 30.76 18.25
CA ASP A 363 13.75 29.85 17.09
C ASP A 363 12.61 30.15 16.11
N TYR A 364 12.23 31.44 16.00
CA TYR A 364 11.28 31.89 14.98
C TYR A 364 11.94 32.00 13.60
N LEU A 365 12.07 30.85 12.94
CA LEU A 365 12.71 30.71 11.62
C LEU A 365 12.05 31.63 10.59
N TYR A 366 12.86 32.44 9.91
CA TYR A 366 12.43 33.38 8.87
C TYR A 366 11.38 34.41 9.32
N GLY A 367 11.25 34.71 10.62
CA GLY A 367 10.19 35.57 11.15
C GLY A 367 10.06 36.93 10.43
N GLN A 368 11.18 37.59 10.13
CA GLN A 368 11.17 38.86 9.38
C GLN A 368 10.65 38.72 7.94
N GLU A 369 11.03 37.65 7.23
CA GLU A 369 10.56 37.36 5.87
C GLU A 369 9.04 37.05 5.88
N LEU A 370 8.59 36.23 6.84
CA LEU A 370 7.18 35.86 7.00
C LEU A 370 6.29 37.06 7.35
N GLU A 371 6.73 37.92 8.28
CA GLU A 371 6.00 39.14 8.67
C GLU A 371 5.94 40.16 7.51
N ALA A 372 6.99 40.23 6.68
CA ALA A 372 7.00 41.07 5.48
C ALA A 372 5.97 40.59 4.44
N TRP A 373 5.90 39.29 4.18
CA TRP A 373 4.91 38.69 3.27
C TRP A 373 3.47 38.77 3.79
N LEU A 374 3.28 38.79 5.11
CA LEU A 374 1.97 39.10 5.69
C LEU A 374 1.57 40.56 5.42
N LYS A 375 2.52 41.49 5.57
CA LYS A 375 2.28 42.93 5.37
C LYS A 375 2.02 43.31 3.91
N ASP A 376 2.71 42.67 2.96
CA ASP A 376 2.48 42.88 1.53
C ASP A 376 1.28 42.07 0.97
N GLY A 377 0.68 41.22 1.82
CA GLY A 377 -0.48 40.40 1.55
C GLY A 377 -0.22 39.22 0.62
N THR A 378 1.03 38.78 0.46
CA THR A 378 1.36 37.50 -0.19
C THR A 378 0.89 36.34 0.70
N LEU A 379 1.17 36.43 2.01
CA LEU A 379 0.52 35.62 3.03
C LEU A 379 -0.77 36.33 3.44
N SER A 380 -1.89 35.62 3.31
CA SER A 380 -3.20 36.12 3.75
C SER A 380 -3.32 36.00 5.27
N GLU A 381 -2.83 34.88 5.82
CA GLU A 381 -2.85 34.63 7.26
C GLU A 381 -1.56 33.92 7.71
N LEU A 382 -1.07 34.32 8.89
CA LEU A 382 0.11 33.75 9.53
C LEU A 382 -0.23 33.39 10.97
N HIS A 383 -0.33 32.10 11.25
CA HIS A 383 -0.65 31.54 12.55
C HIS A 383 0.60 30.89 13.15
N VAL A 384 1.11 31.46 14.25
CA VAL A 384 2.35 31.00 14.86
C VAL A 384 2.11 30.46 16.27
N ALA A 385 2.38 29.17 16.46
CA ALA A 385 2.32 28.49 17.74
C ALA A 385 3.68 28.57 18.45
N PHE A 386 3.77 29.38 19.50
CA PHE A 386 4.94 29.42 20.40
C PHE A 386 4.73 28.43 21.54
N SER A 387 5.40 27.29 21.48
CA SER A 387 5.14 26.19 22.43
C SER A 387 5.65 26.42 23.86
N ARG A 388 6.51 27.42 24.09
CA ARG A 388 7.19 27.68 25.37
C ARG A 388 7.17 29.15 25.82
N ASP A 389 6.42 30.04 25.17
CA ASP A 389 6.26 31.43 25.61
C ASP A 389 5.26 31.58 26.78
N GLN A 390 4.54 30.50 27.11
CA GLN A 390 3.56 30.41 28.18
C GLN A 390 3.63 29.04 28.89
N PRO A 391 3.07 28.87 30.11
CA PRO A 391 3.17 27.63 30.88
C PRO A 391 2.52 26.41 30.21
N ARG A 392 1.46 26.61 29.41
CA ARG A 392 0.78 25.54 28.64
C ARG A 392 1.37 25.46 27.23
N LYS A 393 1.67 24.25 26.76
CA LYS A 393 2.15 24.08 25.38
C LYS A 393 1.06 24.38 24.36
N VAL A 394 1.38 25.23 23.39
CA VAL A 394 0.53 25.53 22.22
C VAL A 394 1.25 25.01 20.98
N TYR A 395 0.53 24.19 20.19
CA TYR A 395 1.03 23.59 18.96
C TYR A 395 0.12 23.96 17.78
N VAL A 396 0.57 23.66 16.56
CA VAL A 396 -0.14 24.04 15.32
C VAL A 396 -1.55 23.46 15.25
N GLN A 397 -1.75 22.22 15.71
CA GLN A 397 -3.06 21.58 15.76
C GLN A 397 -4.06 22.31 16.67
N HIS A 398 -3.59 22.94 17.75
CA HIS A 398 -4.47 23.74 18.62
C HIS A 398 -4.97 24.98 17.88
N LEU A 399 -4.09 25.67 17.15
CA LEU A 399 -4.47 26.84 16.33
C LEU A 399 -5.41 26.46 15.18
N MET A 400 -5.26 25.25 14.62
CA MET A 400 -6.17 24.72 13.61
C MET A 400 -7.57 24.50 14.18
N LEU A 401 -7.66 23.86 15.35
CA LEU A 401 -8.96 23.61 16.02
C LEU A 401 -9.66 24.90 16.43
N GLU A 402 -8.92 25.93 16.88
CA GLU A 402 -9.47 27.26 17.15
C GLU A 402 -10.10 27.92 15.92
N ARG A 403 -9.64 27.54 14.71
CA ARG A 403 -10.10 28.08 13.41
C ARG A 403 -10.81 27.03 12.55
N LYS A 404 -11.41 26.01 13.17
CA LYS A 404 -12.06 24.90 12.47
C LYS A 404 -13.05 25.32 11.38
N GLN A 405 -13.89 26.33 11.63
CA GLN A 405 -14.83 26.89 10.66
C GLN A 405 -14.15 27.45 9.41
N SER A 406 -13.04 28.18 9.59
CA SER A 406 -12.28 28.74 8.47
C SER A 406 -11.59 27.65 7.65
N ILE A 407 -11.03 26.64 8.32
CA ILE A 407 -10.38 25.49 7.67
C ILE A 407 -11.41 24.69 6.87
N TRP A 408 -12.59 24.45 7.44
CA TRP A 408 -13.68 23.77 6.76
C TRP A 408 -14.14 24.54 5.51
N SER A 409 -14.31 25.85 5.61
CA SER A 409 -14.64 26.69 4.46
C SER A 409 -13.57 26.58 3.35
N LEU A 410 -12.29 26.59 3.69
CA LEU A 410 -11.20 26.40 2.72
C LEU A 410 -11.24 25.01 2.06
N LEU A 411 -11.55 23.96 2.82
CA LEU A 411 -11.74 22.60 2.29
C LEU A 411 -12.88 22.56 1.26
N GLN A 412 -14.00 23.25 1.53
CA GLN A 412 -15.13 23.35 0.60
C GLN A 412 -14.78 24.13 -0.67
N HIS A 413 -13.97 25.19 -0.57
CA HIS A 413 -13.54 26.02 -1.70
C HIS A 413 -12.36 25.44 -2.53
N GLY A 414 -12.07 24.14 -2.38
CA GLY A 414 -11.05 23.49 -3.21
C GLY A 414 -9.60 23.75 -2.78
N ALA A 415 -9.36 24.23 -1.55
CA ALA A 415 -8.01 24.51 -1.06
C ALA A 415 -7.12 23.25 -1.05
N PHE A 416 -5.81 23.48 -1.18
CA PHE A 416 -4.77 22.46 -1.03
C PHE A 416 -4.11 22.58 0.35
N PHE A 417 -3.97 21.45 1.03
CA PHE A 417 -3.38 21.29 2.35
C PHE A 417 -2.03 20.59 2.24
N TYR A 418 -1.01 21.21 2.83
CA TYR A 418 0.34 20.70 2.83
C TYR A 418 0.85 20.57 4.26
N VAL A 419 1.36 19.39 4.60
CA VAL A 419 1.95 19.11 5.91
C VAL A 419 3.44 18.79 5.74
N CYS A 420 4.31 19.44 6.49
CA CYS A 420 5.75 19.21 6.40
C CYS A 420 6.42 19.23 7.79
N GLY A 421 7.35 18.30 8.05
CA GLY A 421 8.07 18.21 9.32
C GLY A 421 8.07 16.80 9.93
N ASP A 422 7.90 16.72 11.26
CA ASP A 422 7.97 15.46 12.00
C ASP A 422 6.85 14.47 11.64
N ALA A 423 7.24 13.30 11.15
CA ALA A 423 6.34 12.20 10.80
C ALA A 423 5.76 11.48 12.02
N ARG A 424 6.49 11.43 13.16
CA ARG A 424 6.11 10.56 14.29
C ARG A 424 4.93 11.10 15.09
N ASN A 425 4.99 12.37 15.48
CA ASN A 425 3.97 12.97 16.34
C ASN A 425 3.17 14.03 15.60
N MET A 426 3.86 15.01 15.00
CA MET A 426 3.20 16.18 14.44
C MET A 426 2.24 15.85 13.30
N ALA A 427 2.67 15.03 12.34
CA ALA A 427 1.83 14.64 11.21
C ALA A 427 0.56 13.89 11.67
N ARG A 428 0.69 13.02 12.68
CA ARG A 428 -0.43 12.29 13.28
C ARG A 428 -1.40 13.24 13.98
N ASP A 429 -0.88 14.17 14.79
CA ASP A 429 -1.72 15.13 15.52
C ASP A 429 -2.44 16.10 14.58
N VAL A 430 -1.79 16.54 13.50
CA VAL A 430 -2.40 17.38 12.45
C VAL A 430 -3.45 16.60 11.68
N HIS A 431 -3.19 15.33 11.35
CA HIS A 431 -4.18 14.45 10.72
C HIS A 431 -5.40 14.29 11.63
N SER A 432 -5.21 13.97 12.91
CA SER A 432 -6.31 13.85 13.88
C SER A 432 -7.10 15.15 14.03
N ALA A 433 -6.43 16.30 14.07
CA ALA A 433 -7.11 17.61 14.12
C ALA A 433 -7.91 17.89 12.84
N LEU A 434 -7.38 17.57 11.65
CA LEU A 434 -8.13 17.71 10.40
C LEU A 434 -9.33 16.78 10.35
N MET A 435 -9.18 15.53 10.78
CA MET A 435 -10.28 14.57 10.89
C MET A 435 -11.37 15.06 11.83
N GLN A 436 -10.99 15.62 12.98
CA GLN A 436 -11.92 16.24 13.93
C GLN A 436 -12.66 17.42 13.29
N ILE A 437 -11.95 18.31 12.58
CA ILE A 437 -12.57 19.46 11.89
C ILE A 437 -13.57 19.00 10.83
N ILE A 438 -13.21 17.99 10.03
CA ILE A 438 -14.09 17.42 9.00
C ILE A 438 -15.34 16.79 9.62
N ALA A 439 -15.18 16.03 10.71
CA ALA A 439 -16.29 15.40 11.41
C ALA A 439 -17.24 16.43 12.03
N GLU A 440 -16.70 17.41 12.78
CA GLU A 440 -17.51 18.39 13.52
C GLU A 440 -18.16 19.43 12.61
N GLU A 441 -17.43 20.02 11.66
CA GLU A 441 -17.94 21.10 10.81
C GLU A 441 -18.62 20.58 9.54
N GLY A 442 -18.31 19.34 9.14
CA GLY A 442 -18.97 18.64 8.03
C GLY A 442 -20.23 17.88 8.42
N ASP A 443 -20.56 17.80 9.72
CA ASP A 443 -21.64 16.97 10.27
C ASP A 443 -21.53 15.51 9.77
N MET A 444 -20.31 14.97 9.84
CA MET A 444 -19.94 13.65 9.34
C MET A 444 -19.57 12.72 10.49
N ASN A 445 -19.95 11.45 10.38
CA ASN A 445 -19.43 10.42 11.29
C ASN A 445 -17.96 10.09 10.98
N ALA A 446 -17.30 9.31 11.85
CA ALA A 446 -15.87 9.01 11.72
C ALA A 446 -15.51 8.33 10.37
N ASP A 447 -16.36 7.44 9.86
CA ASP A 447 -16.14 6.75 8.59
C ASP A 447 -16.31 7.68 7.39
N GLU A 448 -17.29 8.59 7.44
CA GLU A 448 -17.53 9.63 6.43
C GLU A 448 -16.39 10.64 6.39
N ALA A 449 -15.91 11.09 7.57
CA ALA A 449 -14.75 11.97 7.67
C ALA A 449 -13.49 11.29 7.11
N ALA A 450 -13.29 9.99 7.39
CA ALA A 450 -12.17 9.22 6.84
C ALA A 450 -12.27 9.06 5.31
N ALA A 451 -13.48 8.86 4.79
CA ALA A 451 -13.72 8.79 3.35
C ALA A 451 -13.46 10.14 2.67
N TYR A 452 -13.91 11.26 3.27
CA TYR A 452 -13.63 12.61 2.79
C TYR A 452 -12.13 12.90 2.79
N PHE A 453 -11.42 12.54 3.85
CA PHE A 453 -9.97 12.69 3.92
C PHE A 453 -9.25 11.88 2.82
N LYS A 454 -9.60 10.59 2.64
CA LYS A 454 -9.07 9.76 1.54
C LYS A 454 -9.37 10.36 0.17
N GLN A 455 -10.51 11.02 -0.01
CA GLN A 455 -10.83 11.75 -1.23
C GLN A 455 -9.85 12.91 -1.45
N LEU A 456 -9.54 13.70 -0.42
CA LEU A 456 -8.53 14.77 -0.51
C LEU A 456 -7.14 14.24 -0.91
N GLU A 457 -6.73 13.09 -0.36
CA GLU A 457 -5.47 12.43 -0.73
C GLU A 457 -5.48 11.98 -2.20
N SER A 458 -6.56 11.31 -2.64
CA SER A 458 -6.70 10.84 -4.02
C SER A 458 -6.71 11.99 -5.04
N GLN A 459 -7.26 13.15 -4.67
CA GLN A 459 -7.28 14.37 -5.48
C GLN A 459 -5.96 15.16 -5.40
N LYS A 460 -4.96 14.65 -4.64
CA LYS A 460 -3.70 15.35 -4.34
C LYS A 460 -3.89 16.73 -3.70
N ARG A 461 -5.05 16.95 -3.07
CA ARG A 461 -5.37 18.18 -2.33
C ARG A 461 -4.85 18.15 -0.90
N TYR A 462 -4.59 16.97 -0.34
CA TYR A 462 -3.77 16.80 0.86
C TYR A 462 -2.43 16.17 0.46
N GLN A 463 -1.32 16.80 0.84
CA GLN A 463 0.03 16.30 0.57
C GLN A 463 0.90 16.43 1.81
N ALA A 464 1.70 15.40 2.10
CA ALA A 464 2.60 15.38 3.25
C ALA A 464 4.05 15.13 2.81
N ASP A 465 4.98 15.99 3.24
CA ASP A 465 6.43 15.81 3.13
C ASP A 465 7.01 15.69 4.55
N VAL A 466 6.90 14.49 5.12
CA VAL A 466 7.22 14.22 6.53
C VAL A 466 8.39 13.27 6.66
N TRP A 467 9.25 13.52 7.64
CA TRP A 467 10.41 12.70 7.95
C TRP A 467 10.48 12.45 9.45
N SER A 468 11.11 11.34 9.84
CA SER A 468 11.47 11.11 11.24
C SER A 468 12.94 11.44 11.43
N THR A 469 13.23 12.28 12.42
CA THR A 469 14.54 12.22 13.07
C THR A 469 14.46 11.00 13.97
N ILE A 470 15.44 10.10 13.91
CA ILE A 470 15.61 9.11 14.97
C ILE A 470 16.01 9.93 16.20
N GLU A 471 15.03 10.47 16.93
CA GLU A 471 15.21 10.88 18.32
C GLU A 471 15.07 9.62 19.16
N LEU A 472 16.11 9.34 19.94
CA LEU A 472 16.30 8.10 20.70
C LEU A 472 15.56 8.08 22.01
N ILE A 473 14.26 8.36 21.92
CA ILE A 473 13.33 8.20 23.02
C ILE A 473 12.33 7.07 22.73
N SER A 474 12.48 6.32 21.62
CA SER A 474 11.53 5.27 21.22
C SER A 474 11.95 3.83 21.55
N ILE A 475 12.71 3.57 22.63
CA ILE A 475 12.96 2.18 23.07
C ILE A 475 12.06 1.75 24.23
N PHE A 476 11.26 2.66 24.81
CA PHE A 476 10.34 2.32 25.90
C PHE A 476 8.89 2.03 25.50
N ARG A 477 8.56 1.87 24.21
CA ARG A 477 7.14 1.80 23.81
C ARG A 477 6.68 0.53 23.11
N ASP A 478 7.45 -0.55 23.20
CA ASP A 478 7.17 -1.67 22.31
C ASP A 478 7.38 -3.07 22.89
N MET A 479 7.23 -3.19 24.21
CA MET A 479 6.97 -4.49 24.87
C MET A 479 5.49 -4.56 25.25
N LYS A 480 4.71 -5.36 24.52
CA LYS A 480 3.34 -5.74 24.90
C LYS A 480 3.39 -6.67 26.12
N LEU A 481 3.59 -6.09 27.30
CA LEU A 481 4.04 -6.77 28.53
C LEU A 481 3.09 -7.88 29.02
N ASN A 482 1.77 -7.70 28.90
CA ASN A 482 0.76 -8.62 29.44
C ASN A 482 0.18 -9.62 28.42
N GLN A 483 0.57 -9.59 27.14
CA GLN A 483 -0.06 -10.46 26.12
C GLN A 483 0.18 -11.95 26.35
N ARG A 484 1.28 -12.32 27.02
CA ARG A 484 1.68 -13.72 27.27
C ARG A 484 1.89 -14.02 28.74
N THR A 485 1.50 -13.08 29.60
CA THR A 485 1.78 -13.14 31.04
C THR A 485 0.47 -13.27 31.77
N SER A 486 0.38 -14.28 32.63
CA SER A 486 -0.71 -14.40 33.60
C SER A 486 -0.14 -14.22 35.00
N VAL A 487 -0.90 -13.60 35.89
CA VAL A 487 -0.47 -13.35 37.27
C VAL A 487 -1.40 -14.14 38.19
N SER A 488 -0.88 -15.09 38.95
CA SER A 488 -1.64 -15.94 39.85
C SER A 488 -1.53 -15.46 41.30
N GLY A 489 -2.67 -15.38 41.97
CA GLY A 489 -2.78 -15.09 43.40
C GLY A 489 -3.42 -16.25 44.18
N ARG A 490 -3.99 -15.96 45.33
CA ARG A 490 -4.67 -16.92 46.21
C ARG A 490 -6.13 -17.12 45.79
N LEU A 491 -6.85 -16.04 45.48
CA LEU A 491 -8.27 -16.02 45.13
C LEU A 491 -8.49 -15.78 43.63
N VAL A 492 -7.59 -15.06 42.95
CA VAL A 492 -7.76 -14.69 41.53
C VAL A 492 -6.54 -15.03 40.69
N VAL A 493 -6.77 -15.16 39.38
CA VAL A 493 -5.71 -15.13 38.36
C VAL A 493 -6.04 -13.98 37.41
N LEU A 494 -5.04 -13.18 37.07
CA LEU A 494 -5.11 -12.13 36.07
C LEU A 494 -4.60 -12.72 34.75
N ILE A 495 -5.46 -12.74 33.74
CA ILE A 495 -5.14 -13.30 32.41
C ILE A 495 -5.23 -12.22 31.33
N PRO A 496 -4.54 -12.38 30.19
CA PRO A 496 -4.61 -11.41 29.10
C PRO A 496 -6.04 -11.25 28.57
N TYR A 497 -6.50 -10.02 28.35
CA TYR A 497 -7.78 -9.80 27.68
C TYR A 497 -7.66 -10.15 26.19
N GLY A 498 -8.55 -10.99 25.68
CA GLY A 498 -8.43 -11.66 24.38
C GLY A 498 -9.77 -11.82 23.71
N LYS A 499 -9.78 -12.10 22.40
CA LYS A 499 -10.98 -12.16 21.55
C LYS A 499 -12.08 -13.06 22.11
N ALA A 500 -11.73 -14.22 22.68
CA ALA A 500 -12.70 -15.14 23.27
C ALA A 500 -13.52 -14.51 24.41
N HIS A 501 -12.93 -13.60 25.18
CA HIS A 501 -13.56 -12.97 26.35
C HIS A 501 -14.62 -11.91 25.99
N VAL A 502 -14.60 -11.38 24.76
CA VAL A 502 -15.43 -10.24 24.32
C VAL A 502 -16.92 -10.55 24.45
N ALA A 503 -17.36 -11.74 24.03
CA ALA A 503 -18.78 -12.09 24.08
C ALA A 503 -19.35 -12.09 25.51
N ARG A 504 -18.55 -12.53 26.50
CA ARG A 504 -18.95 -12.52 27.91
C ARG A 504 -18.87 -11.11 28.50
N TYR A 505 -17.86 -10.33 28.14
CA TYR A 505 -17.75 -8.92 28.52
C TYR A 505 -18.96 -8.10 28.01
N HIS A 506 -19.39 -8.35 26.77
CA HIS A 506 -20.55 -7.71 26.17
C HIS A 506 -21.85 -7.96 26.93
N GLN A 507 -22.04 -9.19 27.43
CA GLN A 507 -23.19 -9.54 28.26
C GLN A 507 -23.21 -8.73 29.55
N TRP A 508 -22.06 -8.52 30.19
CA TRP A 508 -21.98 -7.66 31.38
C TRP A 508 -22.32 -6.21 31.05
N MET A 509 -21.85 -5.70 29.91
CA MET A 509 -22.12 -4.33 29.46
C MET A 509 -23.56 -4.11 28.98
N GLN A 510 -24.40 -5.15 28.89
CA GLN A 510 -25.86 -4.97 28.74
C GLN A 510 -26.55 -4.52 30.03
N CYS A 511 -25.88 -4.62 31.20
CA CYS A 511 -26.46 -4.21 32.48
C CYS A 511 -26.32 -2.69 32.69
N ASP A 512 -27.45 -1.97 32.78
CA ASP A 512 -27.47 -0.52 32.97
C ASP A 512 -26.81 -0.07 34.30
N ILE A 513 -26.90 -0.90 35.35
CA ILE A 513 -26.27 -0.62 36.64
C ILE A 513 -24.74 -0.67 36.51
N LEU A 514 -24.20 -1.68 35.81
CA LEU A 514 -22.76 -1.80 35.61
C LEU A 514 -22.23 -0.64 34.77
N ARG A 515 -22.88 -0.33 33.65
CA ARG A 515 -22.52 0.81 32.80
C ARG A 515 -22.55 2.14 33.53
N ALA A 516 -23.54 2.37 34.38
CA ALA A 516 -23.61 3.58 35.20
C ALA A 516 -22.47 3.67 36.23
N GLN A 517 -22.04 2.52 36.77
CA GLN A 517 -20.95 2.42 37.74
C GLN A 517 -19.56 2.53 37.09
N THR A 518 -19.42 2.12 35.82
CA THR A 518 -18.15 2.12 35.07
C THR A 518 -18.02 3.28 34.10
N GLY A 519 -19.08 4.09 33.93
CA GLY A 519 -19.09 5.22 32.99
C GLY A 519 -19.10 4.80 31.51
N SER A 520 -19.52 3.57 31.20
CA SER A 520 -19.39 2.99 29.86
C SER A 520 -20.65 3.19 28.98
N GLU A 521 -20.43 3.47 27.70
CA GLU A 521 -21.49 3.58 26.69
C GLU A 521 -21.97 2.20 26.22
N LYS A 522 -23.18 2.14 25.65
CA LYS A 522 -23.73 0.90 25.12
C LYS A 522 -23.18 0.65 23.71
N LEU A 523 -22.35 -0.37 23.56
CA LEU A 523 -21.76 -0.76 22.27
C LEU A 523 -22.47 -1.97 21.66
N SER A 524 -22.32 -2.16 20.35
CA SER A 524 -22.68 -3.41 19.68
C SER A 524 -21.60 -4.47 19.92
N LEU A 525 -21.93 -5.76 19.74
CA LEU A 525 -20.95 -6.84 19.90
C LEU A 525 -19.75 -6.67 18.94
N GLU A 526 -19.98 -6.19 17.72
CA GLU A 526 -18.93 -5.92 16.74
C GLU A 526 -18.01 -4.76 17.17
N ASP A 527 -18.59 -3.72 17.79
CA ASP A 527 -17.84 -2.59 18.33
C ASP A 527 -17.02 -2.97 19.56
N GLU A 528 -17.50 -3.91 20.38
CA GLU A 528 -16.71 -4.45 21.49
C GLU A 528 -15.51 -5.28 21.02
N TYR A 529 -15.61 -6.02 19.92
CA TYR A 529 -14.45 -6.66 19.31
C TYR A 529 -13.42 -5.63 18.82
N LYS A 530 -13.87 -4.54 18.20
CA LYS A 530 -12.99 -3.43 17.77
C LYS A 530 -12.36 -2.71 18.97
N MET A 531 -13.14 -2.50 20.04
CA MET A 531 -12.67 -1.88 21.27
C MET A 531 -11.66 -2.77 22.01
N GLN A 532 -11.89 -4.09 22.05
CA GLN A 532 -10.94 -5.04 22.63
C GLN A 532 -9.61 -5.06 21.88
N GLN A 533 -9.65 -5.00 20.54
CA GLN A 533 -8.44 -4.86 19.72
C GLN A 533 -7.72 -3.54 20.01
N SER A 534 -8.46 -2.43 20.09
CA SER A 534 -7.92 -1.12 20.48
C SER A 534 -7.26 -1.16 21.87
N TRP A 535 -7.88 -1.81 22.87
CA TRP A 535 -7.31 -1.93 24.22
C TRP A 535 -6.09 -2.86 24.30
N GLN A 536 -5.95 -3.80 23.37
CA GLN A 536 -4.73 -4.62 23.23
C GLN A 536 -3.58 -3.88 22.55
N ASP A 537 -3.91 -2.87 21.75
CA ASP A 537 -2.97 -2.09 20.95
C ASP A 537 -2.68 -0.69 21.55
N ASP A 538 -3.25 -0.37 22.71
CA ASP A 538 -3.08 0.91 23.41
C ASP A 538 -1.84 0.87 24.34
N ASP A 539 -0.79 1.61 23.97
CA ASP A 539 0.46 1.69 24.71
C ASP A 539 0.35 2.43 26.06
N ASP A 540 -0.70 3.23 26.24
CA ASP A 540 -0.95 4.00 27.46
C ASP A 540 -2.03 3.32 28.34
N LYS A 541 -2.40 2.06 28.05
CA LYS A 541 -3.35 1.26 28.83
C LYS A 541 -2.89 -0.20 29.04
N LEU A 542 -3.16 -0.77 30.22
CA LEU A 542 -2.91 -2.18 30.55
C LEU A 542 -4.17 -2.83 31.10
N THR A 543 -4.67 -3.88 30.44
CA THR A 543 -5.93 -4.55 30.81
C THR A 543 -5.70 -6.03 31.12
N PHE A 544 -6.20 -6.49 32.27
CA PHE A 544 -6.29 -7.92 32.61
C PHE A 544 -7.73 -8.32 32.90
N ILE A 545 -8.11 -9.54 32.47
CA ILE A 545 -9.33 -10.18 32.93
C ILE A 545 -9.08 -10.85 34.27
N VAL A 546 -9.99 -10.65 35.21
CA VAL A 546 -9.98 -11.26 36.54
C VAL A 546 -10.78 -12.56 36.45
N VAL A 547 -10.10 -13.69 36.64
CA VAL A 547 -10.75 -15.01 36.80
C VAL A 547 -10.69 -15.47 38.25
N ALA A 548 -11.76 -16.09 38.74
CA ALA A 548 -11.80 -16.66 40.08
C ALA A 548 -11.01 -17.98 40.10
N LYS A 549 -9.93 -18.04 40.89
CA LYS A 549 -8.97 -19.16 40.87
C LYS A 549 -9.62 -20.50 41.23
N GLN A 550 -10.56 -20.51 42.16
CA GLN A 550 -11.29 -21.72 42.54
C GLN A 550 -12.10 -22.28 41.36
N LEU A 551 -12.91 -21.43 40.71
CA LEU A 551 -13.70 -21.83 39.53
C LEU A 551 -12.79 -22.28 38.39
N TRP A 552 -11.68 -21.56 38.19
CA TRP A 552 -10.72 -21.86 37.13
C TRP A 552 -10.04 -23.23 37.32
N GLN A 553 -9.76 -23.61 38.55
CA GLN A 553 -9.21 -24.94 38.87
C GLN A 553 -10.29 -26.04 38.74
N GLU A 554 -11.51 -25.77 39.20
CA GLU A 554 -12.64 -26.71 39.09
C GLU A 554 -13.08 -26.93 37.64
N SER A 555 -12.98 -25.90 36.79
CA SER A 555 -13.32 -25.92 35.36
C SER A 555 -12.22 -26.46 34.45
N HIS A 556 -11.13 -27.00 35.02
CA HIS A 556 -9.97 -27.49 34.26
C HIS A 556 -9.30 -26.40 33.40
N PHE A 557 -9.10 -25.21 33.97
CA PHE A 557 -8.46 -24.04 33.34
C PHE A 557 -9.25 -23.44 32.17
N ASP A 558 -10.58 -23.44 32.26
CA ASP A 558 -11.45 -22.69 31.36
C ASP A 558 -11.60 -21.25 31.82
N ASP A 559 -10.99 -20.33 31.07
CA ASP A 559 -10.99 -18.89 31.33
C ASP A 559 -12.40 -18.29 31.23
N LEU A 560 -13.20 -18.74 30.25
CA LEU A 560 -14.52 -18.18 30.00
C LEU A 560 -15.48 -18.51 31.13
N GLY A 561 -15.49 -19.75 31.60
CA GLY A 561 -16.33 -20.18 32.72
C GLY A 561 -15.96 -19.52 34.05
N ALA A 562 -14.69 -19.18 34.25
CA ALA A 562 -14.15 -18.63 35.50
C ALA A 562 -14.01 -17.09 35.53
N MET A 563 -14.29 -16.41 34.41
CA MET A 563 -14.24 -14.95 34.26
C MET A 563 -15.28 -14.25 35.16
N VAL A 564 -14.81 -13.33 36.01
CA VAL A 564 -15.65 -12.62 37.01
C VAL A 564 -15.52 -11.09 36.99
N GLY A 565 -14.51 -10.55 36.31
CA GLY A 565 -14.32 -9.10 36.16
C GLY A 565 -13.10 -8.72 35.32
N ASP A 566 -12.70 -7.45 35.40
CA ASP A 566 -11.52 -6.89 34.76
C ASP A 566 -10.83 -5.84 35.64
N VAL A 567 -9.54 -5.60 35.36
CA VAL A 567 -8.74 -4.59 36.02
C VAL A 567 -7.88 -3.86 34.98
N ASN A 568 -7.93 -2.53 35.03
CA ASN A 568 -7.30 -1.64 34.06
C ASN A 568 -6.28 -0.73 34.75
N LEU A 569 -5.22 -0.41 34.02
CA LEU A 569 -4.24 0.59 34.39
C LEU A 569 -4.10 1.59 33.23
N PHE A 570 -4.20 2.89 33.50
CA PHE A 570 -3.99 3.94 32.51
C PHE A 570 -2.75 4.75 32.85
N PHE A 571 -1.78 4.78 31.94
CA PHE A 571 -0.50 5.42 32.17
C PHE A 571 -0.56 6.91 31.90
N THR A 572 -0.04 7.70 32.83
CA THR A 572 0.22 9.13 32.60
C THR A 572 1.73 9.36 32.60
N PRO A 573 2.35 9.61 31.42
CA PRO A 573 3.79 9.79 31.33
C PRO A 573 4.26 11.05 32.06
N ALA A 574 5.45 10.99 32.67
CA ALA A 574 6.07 12.14 33.32
C ALA A 574 6.32 13.25 32.30
N CYS A 575 5.81 14.45 32.57
CA CYS A 575 6.10 15.62 31.75
C CYS A 575 7.55 16.08 32.01
N PRO A 576 8.42 16.19 30.99
CA PRO A 576 9.85 16.49 31.20
C PRO A 576 10.16 17.85 31.87
N ASN A 577 9.15 18.69 32.10
CA ASN A 577 9.28 20.04 32.66
C ASN A 577 8.48 20.28 33.95
N ARG A 578 7.95 19.23 34.59
CA ARG A 578 7.42 19.30 35.97
C ARG A 578 8.10 18.21 36.79
N ALA A 579 8.43 18.52 38.04
CA ALA A 579 8.94 17.54 39.01
C ALA A 579 7.84 16.57 39.50
N GLU A 580 6.96 16.13 38.59
CA GLU A 580 5.90 15.17 38.89
C GLU A 580 6.32 13.80 38.32
N GLU A 581 6.45 12.82 39.21
CA GLU A 581 6.80 11.43 38.91
C GLU A 581 5.73 10.76 38.03
N PRO A 582 6.10 9.77 37.18
CA PRO A 582 5.15 9.03 36.36
C PRO A 582 4.10 8.37 37.25
N SER A 583 2.83 8.46 36.87
CA SER A 583 1.72 7.92 37.64
C SER A 583 0.79 7.07 36.79
N ALA A 584 0.16 6.08 37.39
CA ALA A 584 -0.85 5.27 36.71
C ALA A 584 -2.20 5.29 37.44
N GLU A 585 -3.27 5.48 36.68
CA GLU A 585 -4.64 5.41 37.16
C GLU A 585 -5.15 3.97 37.14
N VAL A 586 -5.79 3.53 38.21
CA VAL A 586 -6.21 2.14 38.43
C VAL A 586 -7.72 2.05 38.47
N GLU A 587 -8.28 1.15 37.67
CA GLU A 587 -9.71 0.83 37.69
C GLU A 587 -9.92 -0.68 37.85
N VAL A 588 -10.99 -1.06 38.55
CA VAL A 588 -11.35 -2.47 38.77
C VAL A 588 -12.85 -2.66 38.72
N MET A 589 -13.30 -3.73 38.07
CA MET A 589 -14.69 -4.12 38.00
C MET A 589 -14.82 -5.60 38.35
N ILE A 590 -15.73 -5.93 39.28
CA ILE A 590 -16.19 -7.32 39.49
C ILE A 590 -17.63 -7.40 39.00
N ALA A 591 -17.79 -7.82 37.75
CA ALA A 591 -19.06 -7.83 37.06
C ALA A 591 -20.05 -8.83 37.67
N GLU A 592 -19.57 -10.02 38.07
CA GLU A 592 -20.42 -11.10 38.58
C GLU A 592 -20.93 -10.83 40.01
N PRO A 593 -22.26 -10.66 40.23
CA PRO A 593 -22.81 -10.29 41.53
C PRO A 593 -22.48 -11.28 42.66
N ALA A 594 -22.42 -12.57 42.35
CA ALA A 594 -22.14 -13.64 43.33
C ALA A 594 -20.75 -13.53 43.96
N TRP A 595 -19.82 -12.84 43.29
CA TRP A 595 -18.41 -12.73 43.66
C TRP A 595 -18.03 -11.36 44.26
N ARG A 596 -18.95 -10.39 44.25
CA ARG A 596 -18.75 -9.08 44.89
C ARG A 596 -18.66 -9.24 46.41
N GLY A 597 -17.82 -8.43 47.05
CA GLY A 597 -17.63 -8.44 48.50
C GLY A 597 -16.83 -9.63 49.08
N ARG A 598 -16.28 -10.52 48.23
CA ARG A 598 -15.49 -11.69 48.66
C ARG A 598 -13.97 -11.48 48.65
N GLY A 599 -13.50 -10.25 48.45
CA GLY A 599 -12.08 -9.90 48.45
C GLY A 599 -11.35 -10.02 47.09
N LEU A 600 -12.01 -10.49 46.03
CA LEU A 600 -11.40 -10.70 44.71
C LEU A 600 -10.86 -9.39 44.10
N GLY A 601 -11.65 -8.31 44.10
CA GLY A 601 -11.22 -7.01 43.59
C GLY A 601 -10.02 -6.44 44.35
N LYS A 602 -9.93 -6.71 45.66
CA LYS A 602 -8.81 -6.27 46.50
C LYS A 602 -7.52 -6.99 46.11
N GLU A 603 -7.60 -8.30 45.89
CA GLU A 603 -6.45 -9.10 45.49
C GLU A 603 -6.02 -8.78 44.06
N ALA A 604 -6.97 -8.61 43.14
CA ALA A 604 -6.70 -8.23 41.74
C ALA A 604 -5.93 -6.90 41.64
N VAL A 605 -6.38 -5.86 42.37
CA VAL A 605 -5.67 -4.57 42.40
C VAL A 605 -4.26 -4.72 42.99
N LYS A 606 -4.09 -5.42 44.12
CA LYS A 606 -2.75 -5.67 44.68
C LYS A 606 -1.81 -6.32 43.68
N MET A 607 -2.29 -7.36 42.98
CA MET A 607 -1.50 -8.09 42.00
C MET A 607 -1.15 -7.23 40.79
N LEU A 608 -2.10 -6.44 40.28
CA LEU A 608 -1.85 -5.51 39.17
C LEU A 608 -0.82 -4.46 39.55
N LEU A 609 -0.90 -3.91 40.77
CA LEU A 609 0.04 -2.90 41.26
C LEU A 609 1.45 -3.48 41.48
N VAL A 610 1.55 -4.69 42.03
CA VAL A 610 2.82 -5.42 42.15
C VAL A 610 3.42 -5.69 40.77
N TYR A 611 2.61 -6.13 39.82
CA TYR A 611 3.02 -6.34 38.43
C TYR A 611 3.53 -5.04 37.79
N ALA A 612 2.77 -3.94 37.90
CA ALA A 612 3.17 -2.63 37.37
C ALA A 612 4.44 -2.09 38.03
N PHE A 613 4.61 -2.27 39.34
CA PHE A 613 5.83 -1.86 40.04
C PHE A 613 7.06 -2.66 39.57
N GLN A 614 6.91 -3.98 39.38
CA GLN A 614 8.03 -4.84 38.99
C GLN A 614 8.41 -4.72 37.53
N GLN A 615 7.41 -4.70 36.65
CA GLN A 615 7.61 -4.79 35.20
C GLN A 615 7.65 -3.42 34.53
N LEU A 616 7.02 -2.40 35.12
CA LEU A 616 6.89 -1.06 34.55
C LEU A 616 7.56 0.03 35.39
N HIS A 617 8.10 -0.32 36.57
CA HIS A 617 8.78 0.60 37.48
C HIS A 617 7.93 1.83 37.89
N ILE A 618 6.61 1.63 38.02
CA ILE A 618 5.68 2.68 38.47
C ILE A 618 5.51 2.60 39.98
N GLU A 619 5.82 3.70 40.66
CA GLU A 619 5.70 3.80 42.12
C GLU A 619 4.42 4.53 42.55
N ARG A 620 3.93 5.48 41.74
CA ARG A 620 2.77 6.31 42.07
C ARG A 620 1.51 5.85 41.35
N PHE A 621 0.48 5.50 42.11
CA PHE A 621 -0.83 5.06 41.59
C PHE A 621 -1.93 6.00 42.04
N VAL A 622 -2.91 6.22 41.16
CA VAL A 622 -4.06 7.10 41.39
C VAL A 622 -5.34 6.31 41.16
N ALA A 623 -6.38 6.58 41.93
CA ALA A 623 -7.73 6.08 41.70
C ALA A 623 -8.70 7.26 41.74
N LYS A 624 -9.51 7.43 40.69
CA LYS A 624 -10.59 8.41 40.64
C LYS A 624 -11.92 7.69 40.83
N ILE A 625 -12.65 8.05 41.87
CA ILE A 625 -13.83 7.30 42.29
C ILE A 625 -14.99 8.27 42.50
N ARG A 626 -16.13 8.02 41.86
CA ARG A 626 -17.34 8.81 42.06
C ARG A 626 -17.84 8.70 43.51
N LEU A 627 -18.36 9.80 44.05
CA LEU A 627 -18.79 9.91 45.46
C LEU A 627 -19.95 8.97 45.82
N ASP A 628 -20.73 8.52 44.83
CA ASP A 628 -21.82 7.57 44.98
C ASP A 628 -21.38 6.09 44.92
N ASN A 629 -20.09 5.82 44.65
CA ASN A 629 -19.52 4.47 44.60
C ASN A 629 -18.83 4.09 45.94
N GLU A 630 -19.64 3.98 46.99
CA GLU A 630 -19.18 3.59 48.35
C GLU A 630 -18.31 2.32 48.38
N PRO A 631 -18.62 1.24 47.63
CA PRO A 631 -17.81 0.01 47.65
C PRO A 631 -16.38 0.22 47.14
N SER A 632 -16.19 1.02 46.09
CA SER A 632 -14.87 1.29 45.52
C SER A 632 -14.06 2.20 46.45
N LEU A 633 -14.71 3.20 47.06
CA LEU A 633 -14.08 4.04 48.09
C LEU A 633 -13.55 3.20 49.25
N ALA A 634 -14.37 2.29 49.79
CA ALA A 634 -13.97 1.39 50.86
C ALA A 634 -12.83 0.45 50.43
N LEU A 635 -12.85 -0.04 49.19
CA LEU A 635 -11.81 -0.90 48.62
C LEU A 635 -10.44 -0.21 48.61
N PHE A 636 -10.34 0.94 47.96
CA PHE A 636 -9.07 1.67 47.81
C PHE A 636 -8.56 2.23 49.15
N GLN A 637 -9.45 2.67 50.05
CA GLN A 637 -9.07 3.01 51.44
C GLN A 637 -8.45 1.81 52.16
N SER A 638 -9.00 0.61 51.99
CA SER A 638 -8.45 -0.62 52.59
C SER A 638 -7.11 -1.08 51.99
N LEU A 639 -6.71 -0.50 50.86
CA LEU A 639 -5.43 -0.68 50.17
C LEU A 639 -4.42 0.43 50.49
N GLN A 640 -4.72 1.27 51.49
CA GLN A 640 -3.89 2.39 51.94
C GLN A 640 -3.78 3.56 50.95
N PHE A 641 -4.67 3.65 49.94
CA PHE A 641 -4.78 4.87 49.13
C PHE A 641 -5.27 6.03 50.02
N LYS A 642 -4.65 7.20 49.86
CA LYS A 642 -4.96 8.42 50.59
C LYS A 642 -5.61 9.42 49.66
N GLN A 643 -6.68 10.06 50.12
CA GLN A 643 -7.30 11.15 49.37
C GLN A 643 -6.33 12.33 49.26
N PHE A 644 -6.17 12.88 48.05
CA PHE A 644 -5.36 14.08 47.81
C PHE A 644 -6.11 15.18 47.04
N CYS A 645 -7.19 14.85 46.33
CA CYS A 645 -7.98 15.83 45.58
C CYS A 645 -9.47 15.44 45.56
N ARG A 646 -10.36 16.43 45.59
CA ARG A 646 -11.81 16.28 45.42
C ARG A 646 -12.25 17.20 44.29
N VAL A 647 -12.99 16.66 43.33
CA VAL A 647 -13.46 17.40 42.15
C VAL A 647 -14.98 17.45 42.15
N ASP A 648 -15.53 18.55 42.67
CA ASP A 648 -16.97 18.70 42.86
C ASP A 648 -17.77 18.76 41.55
N VAL A 649 -17.15 19.21 40.45
CA VAL A 649 -17.80 19.29 39.13
C VAL A 649 -18.19 17.91 38.60
N PHE A 650 -17.35 16.91 38.81
CA PHE A 650 -17.59 15.52 38.37
C PHE A 650 -18.11 14.62 39.49
N GLN A 651 -18.27 15.15 40.71
CA GLN A 651 -18.64 14.39 41.92
C GLN A 651 -17.65 13.23 42.17
N GLU A 652 -16.34 13.50 42.07
CA GLU A 652 -15.28 12.49 42.16
C GLU A 652 -14.28 12.79 43.31
N LEU A 653 -13.76 11.71 43.88
CA LEU A 653 -12.68 11.69 44.86
C LEU A 653 -11.43 11.06 44.23
N HIS A 654 -10.32 11.79 44.22
CA HIS A 654 -9.05 11.27 43.75
C HIS A 654 -8.19 10.84 44.93
N MET A 655 -7.74 9.60 44.87
CA MET A 655 -6.90 8.98 45.89
C MET A 655 -5.56 8.55 45.27
N GLU A 656 -4.48 8.61 46.04
CA GLU A 656 -3.15 8.18 45.60
C GLU A 656 -2.51 7.19 46.56
N LEU A 657 -1.67 6.32 46.01
CA LEU A 657 -0.80 5.41 46.72
C LEU A 657 0.61 5.49 46.12
N ILE A 658 1.61 5.71 46.96
CA ILE A 658 3.01 5.53 46.60
C ILE A 658 3.44 4.17 47.13
N LEU A 659 3.78 3.26 46.23
CA LEU A 659 4.09 1.88 46.52
C LEU A 659 5.59 1.72 46.74
N HIS A 660 6.00 1.18 47.90
CA HIS A 660 7.40 0.95 48.24
C HIS A 660 7.76 -0.55 48.24
N PRO A 661 9.04 -0.92 48.02
CA PRO A 661 9.49 -2.32 47.95
C PRO A 661 9.05 -3.20 49.13
N ASP A 662 9.03 -2.67 50.35
CA ASP A 662 8.63 -3.42 51.54
C ASP A 662 7.15 -3.83 51.49
N LEU A 663 6.29 -2.92 51.02
CA LEU A 663 4.86 -3.17 50.85
C LEU A 663 4.60 -4.14 49.69
N VAL A 664 5.39 -4.04 48.61
CA VAL A 664 5.37 -5.00 47.49
C VAL A 664 5.70 -6.40 47.96
N ASN A 665 6.76 -6.57 48.76
CA ASN A 665 7.15 -7.87 49.31
C ASN A 665 6.09 -8.43 50.26
N ALA A 666 5.51 -7.59 51.12
CA ALA A 666 4.40 -7.99 51.99
C ALA A 666 3.16 -8.42 51.18
N TRP A 667 2.82 -7.70 50.10
CA TRP A 667 1.68 -8.06 49.25
C TRP A 667 1.93 -9.32 48.44
N LYS A 668 3.15 -9.56 47.94
CA LYS A 668 3.51 -10.82 47.28
C LYS A 668 3.31 -12.03 48.19
N GLN A 669 3.70 -11.91 49.46
CA GLN A 669 3.51 -12.97 50.45
C GLN A 669 2.02 -13.16 50.80
N ASP A 670 1.29 -12.07 50.98
CA ASP A 670 -0.15 -12.08 51.29
C ASP A 670 -1.01 -12.71 50.19
N THR A 671 -0.71 -12.39 48.92
CA THR A 671 -1.47 -12.88 47.76
C THR A 671 -0.92 -14.17 47.18
N ASN A 672 0.22 -14.67 47.64
CA ASN A 672 0.96 -15.76 46.99
C ASN A 672 1.22 -15.49 45.50
N TYR A 673 1.73 -14.29 45.22
CA TYR A 673 1.95 -13.77 43.87
C TYR A 673 2.93 -14.65 43.07
N ALA A 674 2.50 -15.09 41.89
CA ALA A 674 3.36 -15.78 40.93
C ALA A 674 3.04 -15.32 39.50
N GLU A 675 4.06 -14.93 38.75
CA GLU A 675 3.95 -14.71 37.30
C GLU A 675 4.11 -16.05 36.58
N LEU A 676 3.14 -16.39 35.73
CA LEU A 676 3.09 -17.63 34.98
C LEU A 676 3.01 -17.32 33.48
N GLY A 677 3.70 -18.13 32.68
CA GLY A 677 3.54 -18.08 31.23
C GLY A 677 2.14 -18.55 30.85
N TYR A 678 1.41 -17.74 30.10
CA TYR A 678 0.07 -18.09 29.65
C TYR A 678 0.16 -18.98 28.39
N PRO A 679 -0.41 -20.20 28.38
CA PRO A 679 -0.19 -21.17 27.32
C PRO A 679 -0.85 -20.75 26.00
N CYS A 680 -0.04 -20.68 24.93
CA CYS A 680 -0.47 -20.27 23.58
C CYS A 680 -1.50 -21.22 22.94
N SER A 681 -1.74 -22.40 23.51
CA SER A 681 -2.69 -23.41 23.00
C SER A 681 -4.16 -23.10 23.27
N GLN A 682 -4.47 -22.13 24.14
CA GLN A 682 -5.84 -21.65 24.39
C GLN A 682 -6.18 -20.35 23.62
N MET A 683 -5.21 -19.75 22.92
CA MET A 683 -5.43 -18.66 21.94
C MET A 683 -5.58 -19.19 20.50
N ASN A 684 -6.15 -20.39 20.34
CA ASN A 684 -6.47 -20.94 19.02
C ASN A 684 -7.71 -20.23 18.45
N ASP A 685 -7.54 -19.48 17.34
CA ASP A 685 -8.58 -19.25 16.33
C ASP A 685 -8.90 -20.59 15.61
N GLN A 686 -9.36 -21.59 16.36
CA GLN A 686 -10.08 -22.75 15.86
C GLN A 686 -11.52 -22.69 16.39
N MET A 687 -12.28 -21.71 15.91
CA MET A 687 -13.71 -21.93 15.69
C MET A 687 -13.85 -22.40 14.25
N LYS A 688 -14.09 -23.71 14.10
CA LYS A 688 -14.58 -24.28 12.84
C LYS A 688 -15.97 -23.72 12.56
N GLU A 689 -16.27 -23.50 11.28
CA GLU A 689 -17.58 -23.10 10.77
C GLU A 689 -18.71 -24.15 10.98
N ASP A 690 -18.47 -25.23 11.73
CA ASP A 690 -19.36 -26.40 11.79
C ASP A 690 -20.27 -26.47 13.04
N ASP A 691 -20.25 -25.51 13.97
CA ASP A 691 -21.07 -25.57 15.21
C ASP A 691 -22.39 -24.77 15.16
N TYR A 692 -22.88 -24.40 13.97
CA TYR A 692 -24.25 -23.86 13.81
C TYR A 692 -25.32 -24.92 13.47
N GLU A 693 -24.93 -26.19 13.27
CA GLU A 693 -25.84 -27.26 12.85
C GLU A 693 -26.16 -28.31 13.94
N PHE A 694 -25.74 -28.11 15.20
CA PHE A 694 -25.98 -29.07 16.29
C PHE A 694 -27.34 -28.91 17.01
N LEU A 695 -28.29 -28.13 16.46
CA LEU A 695 -29.68 -28.07 16.94
C LEU A 695 -30.71 -28.62 15.96
N LEU A 696 -30.29 -29.17 14.82
CA LEU A 696 -31.19 -29.74 13.82
C LEU A 696 -30.59 -31.01 13.23
N GLU A 697 -30.48 -32.09 14.00
CA GLU A 697 -30.64 -33.48 13.49
C GLU A 697 -30.46 -34.52 14.61
N ASN A 698 -31.57 -34.84 15.28
CA ASN A 698 -31.78 -36.18 15.81
C ASN A 698 -32.40 -37.04 14.71
N ASN A 699 -31.63 -37.94 14.09
CA ASN A 699 -31.92 -39.37 13.92
C ASN A 699 -31.37 -40.02 12.63
N LEU A 700 -30.54 -41.06 12.86
CA LEU A 700 -30.45 -42.38 12.17
C LEU A 700 -29.80 -42.41 10.77
N ALA A 701 -28.54 -42.92 10.63
CA ALA A 701 -28.14 -44.34 10.45
C ALA A 701 -28.41 -44.86 9.01
N LEU A 702 -27.56 -45.55 8.22
CA LEU A 702 -26.28 -46.30 8.34
C LEU A 702 -25.77 -46.58 6.88
N ASP A 703 -24.47 -46.43 6.63
CA ASP A 703 -23.48 -47.29 5.89
C ASP A 703 -23.84 -48.11 4.58
N PRO A 704 -22.89 -48.74 3.85
CA PRO A 704 -22.41 -48.26 2.55
C PRO A 704 -22.23 -49.37 1.46
N ILE A 705 -21.62 -49.00 0.33
CA ILE A 705 -20.93 -49.86 -0.67
C ILE A 705 -21.80 -50.69 -1.65
N GLY A 706 -21.64 -50.34 -2.93
CA GLY A 706 -21.51 -51.33 -3.99
C GLY A 706 -22.32 -51.05 -5.25
N LYS A 707 -21.62 -50.63 -6.31
CA LYS A 707 -21.68 -51.24 -7.65
C LYS A 707 -23.08 -51.43 -8.26
N THR A 708 -23.43 -50.94 -9.43
CA THR A 708 -22.67 -50.40 -10.57
C THR A 708 -23.77 -50.04 -11.57
N VAL A 709 -23.64 -48.89 -12.20
CA VAL A 709 -23.78 -48.69 -13.65
C VAL A 709 -24.90 -49.47 -14.35
N ARG A 710 -25.81 -48.69 -14.97
CA ARG A 710 -26.57 -48.98 -16.21
C ARG A 710 -28.10 -49.09 -16.14
N GLN A 711 -28.76 -48.83 -15.00
CA GLN A 711 -30.24 -48.94 -14.93
C GLN A 711 -31.04 -47.79 -14.31
N SER A 712 -30.45 -46.61 -14.02
CA SER A 712 -31.24 -45.39 -13.73
C SER A 712 -31.19 -44.34 -14.85
N LEU A 713 -30.77 -44.71 -16.06
CA LEU A 713 -30.71 -43.80 -17.20
C LEU A 713 -32.08 -43.44 -17.82
N LEU A 714 -33.23 -43.89 -17.29
CA LEU A 714 -34.51 -43.78 -18.02
C LEU A 714 -35.78 -43.46 -17.20
N ALA A 715 -35.68 -43.05 -15.94
CA ALA A 715 -36.83 -42.67 -15.11
C ALA A 715 -36.30 -41.82 -13.94
N GLU A 716 -36.62 -40.55 -13.70
CA GLU A 716 -37.78 -39.74 -14.04
C GLU A 716 -37.38 -38.25 -13.95
N LEU A 717 -37.44 -37.55 -15.09
CA LEU A 717 -38.12 -36.26 -15.23
C LEU A 717 -38.02 -35.24 -14.07
N GLY A 718 -36.96 -34.43 -14.06
CA GLY A 718 -36.94 -33.14 -13.35
C GLY A 718 -35.58 -32.44 -13.48
N PRO A 719 -35.41 -31.52 -14.46
CA PRO A 719 -36.04 -30.20 -14.38
C PRO A 719 -36.72 -29.81 -15.71
N ARG A 720 -37.92 -30.34 -15.95
CA ARG A 720 -38.81 -29.90 -17.04
C ARG A 720 -40.04 -29.10 -16.57
N LEU A 721 -40.04 -28.59 -15.34
CA LEU A 721 -41.20 -27.89 -14.77
C LEU A 721 -41.00 -26.41 -14.46
N ARG A 722 -39.92 -25.75 -14.94
CA ARG A 722 -39.78 -24.27 -14.88
C ARG A 722 -39.53 -23.56 -16.22
N HIS A 723 -39.34 -24.28 -17.34
CA HIS A 723 -38.94 -23.67 -18.63
C HIS A 723 -40.05 -23.40 -19.66
N ASN A 724 -41.27 -23.96 -19.51
CA ASN A 724 -42.28 -23.79 -20.56
C ASN A 724 -42.84 -22.36 -20.67
N SER A 725 -42.93 -21.60 -19.58
CA SER A 725 -43.45 -20.22 -19.64
C SER A 725 -42.43 -19.23 -20.21
N SER A 726 -41.15 -19.34 -19.83
CA SER A 726 -40.06 -18.51 -20.36
C SER A 726 -39.85 -18.77 -21.85
N ARG A 727 -39.77 -20.04 -22.27
CA ARG A 727 -39.62 -20.41 -23.68
C ARG A 727 -40.80 -19.95 -24.53
N ALA A 728 -42.02 -19.94 -23.99
CA ALA A 728 -43.19 -19.38 -24.66
C ALA A 728 -43.12 -17.85 -24.82
N LYS A 729 -42.65 -17.12 -23.80
CA LYS A 729 -42.46 -15.65 -23.86
C LYS A 729 -41.37 -15.22 -24.84
N ILE A 730 -40.32 -16.03 -25.01
CA ILE A 730 -39.24 -15.74 -25.97
C ILE A 730 -39.68 -16.09 -27.40
N ARG A 731 -40.58 -17.07 -27.57
CA ARG A 731 -41.04 -17.53 -28.90
C ARG A 731 -41.70 -16.41 -29.73
N SER A 732 -42.30 -15.39 -29.10
CA SER A 732 -42.85 -14.22 -29.81
C SER A 732 -41.79 -13.42 -30.56
N LEU A 733 -40.52 -13.50 -30.17
CA LEU A 733 -39.42 -12.85 -30.88
C LEU A 733 -39.15 -13.49 -32.25
N LEU A 734 -39.53 -14.76 -32.45
CA LEU A 734 -39.37 -15.43 -33.74
C LEU A 734 -40.32 -14.88 -34.82
N SER A 735 -41.45 -14.27 -34.42
CA SER A 735 -42.43 -13.68 -35.35
C SER A 735 -42.10 -12.24 -35.77
N LEU A 736 -40.97 -11.67 -35.32
CA LEU A 736 -40.51 -10.38 -35.79
C LEU A 736 -40.23 -10.41 -37.31
N PRO A 737 -40.39 -9.29 -38.05
CA PRO A 737 -40.17 -9.24 -39.49
C PRO A 737 -38.67 -9.21 -39.82
N TRP A 738 -38.00 -10.37 -39.64
CA TRP A 738 -36.55 -10.53 -39.79
C TRP A 738 -36.02 -10.10 -41.17
N THR A 739 -36.81 -10.31 -42.22
CA THR A 739 -36.44 -9.87 -43.58
C THR A 739 -36.32 -8.36 -43.69
N VAL A 740 -37.10 -7.59 -42.94
CA VAL A 740 -37.02 -6.13 -42.90
C VAL A 740 -35.93 -5.68 -41.92
N LEU A 741 -35.89 -6.29 -40.74
CA LEU A 741 -34.95 -5.92 -39.68
C LEU A 741 -33.48 -6.18 -40.03
N LEU A 742 -33.20 -7.13 -40.93
CA LEU A 742 -31.84 -7.48 -41.36
C LEU A 742 -31.44 -6.86 -42.71
N GLN A 743 -32.24 -5.95 -43.28
CA GLN A 743 -31.90 -5.27 -44.55
C GLN A 743 -30.74 -4.29 -44.42
N GLN A 744 -30.58 -3.68 -43.24
CA GLN A 744 -29.52 -2.71 -42.99
C GLN A 744 -28.30 -3.41 -42.39
N PRO A 745 -27.09 -3.19 -42.94
CA PRO A 745 -25.87 -3.74 -42.38
C PRO A 745 -25.55 -3.10 -41.03
N ASP A 746 -24.86 -3.85 -40.15
CA ASP A 746 -24.41 -3.35 -38.84
C ASP A 746 -23.40 -2.20 -38.94
N CYS A 747 -22.76 -2.06 -40.11
CA CYS A 747 -21.78 -1.02 -40.43
C CYS A 747 -21.99 -0.57 -41.88
N SER A 748 -22.10 0.74 -42.10
CA SER A 748 -22.34 1.33 -43.44
C SER A 748 -21.06 1.66 -44.19
N ASP A 749 -20.04 2.18 -43.49
CA ASP A 749 -18.81 2.73 -44.07
C ASP A 749 -17.58 2.04 -43.46
N GLU A 750 -17.18 0.93 -44.09
CA GLU A 750 -16.00 0.16 -43.67
C GLU A 750 -14.73 0.77 -44.27
N ILE A 751 -13.89 1.34 -43.42
CA ILE A 751 -12.56 1.84 -43.77
C ILE A 751 -11.56 0.92 -43.12
N THR A 752 -10.67 0.32 -43.92
CA THR A 752 -9.62 -0.55 -43.39
C THR A 752 -8.41 0.26 -42.95
N VAL A 753 -7.58 -0.33 -42.09
CA VAL A 753 -6.26 0.23 -41.75
C VAL A 753 -5.41 0.41 -43.01
N TYR A 754 -5.52 -0.51 -43.98
CA TYR A 754 -4.87 -0.34 -45.28
C TYR A 754 -5.31 0.95 -45.99
N ASP A 755 -6.62 1.20 -46.08
CA ASP A 755 -7.16 2.40 -46.72
C ASP A 755 -6.70 3.67 -45.99
N TYR A 756 -6.73 3.66 -44.66
CA TYR A 756 -6.27 4.76 -43.81
C TYR A 756 -4.79 5.06 -44.04
N LEU A 757 -3.93 4.03 -44.03
CA LEU A 757 -2.49 4.19 -44.22
C LEU A 757 -2.17 4.66 -45.64
N LEU A 758 -2.90 4.18 -46.65
CA LEU A 758 -2.72 4.59 -48.04
C LEU A 758 -3.03 6.09 -48.22
N GLU A 759 -4.12 6.57 -47.60
CA GLU A 759 -4.52 7.98 -47.62
C GLU A 759 -3.50 8.89 -46.92
N HIS A 760 -2.93 8.45 -45.78
CA HIS A 760 -2.08 9.30 -44.94
C HIS A 760 -0.58 9.23 -45.25
N PHE A 761 -0.08 8.08 -45.74
CA PHE A 761 1.36 7.82 -45.88
C PHE A 761 1.81 7.47 -47.31
N GLY A 762 0.90 7.19 -48.26
CA GLY A 762 1.20 6.96 -49.68
C GLY A 762 1.60 5.53 -50.09
N ASP A 763 2.02 5.36 -51.34
CA ASP A 763 2.24 4.08 -52.04
C ASP A 763 3.58 3.39 -51.66
N ASP A 764 3.67 2.75 -50.49
CA ASP A 764 4.66 1.67 -50.24
C ASP A 764 4.24 0.73 -49.08
N ILE A 765 2.97 0.32 -49.04
CA ILE A 765 2.46 -0.59 -48.01
C ILE A 765 2.74 -2.04 -48.41
N GLN A 766 3.82 -2.62 -47.87
CA GLN A 766 4.17 -4.01 -48.11
C GLN A 766 3.38 -4.97 -47.23
N ASN A 767 2.66 -5.91 -47.85
CA ASN A 767 1.85 -6.91 -47.17
C ASN A 767 2.52 -8.30 -47.17
N THR A 768 3.69 -8.40 -46.56
CA THR A 768 4.59 -9.56 -46.76
C THR A 768 4.32 -10.69 -45.78
N THR A 769 3.87 -10.39 -44.56
CA THR A 769 3.67 -11.39 -43.51
C THR A 769 2.19 -11.65 -43.20
N ILE A 770 1.91 -12.69 -42.43
CA ILE A 770 0.55 -12.95 -41.89
C ILE A 770 0.10 -11.84 -40.94
N TRP A 771 1.05 -11.27 -40.19
CA TRP A 771 0.81 -10.19 -39.25
C TRP A 771 0.39 -8.91 -39.97
N ASP A 772 1.10 -8.56 -41.06
CA ASP A 772 0.74 -7.42 -41.90
C ASP A 772 -0.65 -7.61 -42.51
N ARG A 773 -0.94 -8.81 -43.04
CA ARG A 773 -2.28 -9.14 -43.55
C ARG A 773 -3.36 -8.96 -42.51
N TYR A 774 -3.10 -9.38 -41.26
CA TYR A 774 -4.03 -9.19 -40.17
C TYR A 774 -4.23 -7.70 -39.86
N TYR A 775 -3.16 -6.96 -39.57
CA TYR A 775 -3.23 -5.54 -39.22
C TYR A 775 -3.88 -4.68 -40.31
N LEU A 776 -3.51 -4.91 -41.56
CA LEU A 776 -4.07 -4.19 -42.71
C LEU A 776 -5.54 -4.54 -42.96
N SER A 777 -6.00 -5.73 -42.52
CA SER A 777 -7.41 -6.14 -42.65
C SER A 777 -8.33 -5.63 -41.54
N MET A 778 -7.77 -5.05 -40.48
CA MET A 778 -8.54 -4.42 -39.40
C MET A 778 -9.31 -3.22 -39.98
N SER A 779 -10.53 -2.96 -39.48
CA SER A 779 -11.39 -1.92 -40.05
C SER A 779 -12.17 -1.14 -39.00
N SER A 780 -12.85 -0.08 -39.45
CA SER A 780 -13.79 0.70 -38.63
C SER A 780 -14.95 -0.14 -38.07
N CYS A 781 -15.21 -1.33 -38.62
CA CYS A 781 -16.34 -2.17 -38.26
C CYS A 781 -15.96 -3.41 -37.44
N ARG A 782 -14.73 -3.92 -37.60
CA ARG A 782 -14.30 -5.19 -37.00
C ARG A 782 -12.79 -5.35 -36.90
N MET A 783 -12.39 -6.21 -35.97
CA MET A 783 -11.02 -6.56 -35.64
C MET A 783 -10.34 -7.40 -36.72
N TYR A 784 -11.10 -8.16 -37.52
CA TYR A 784 -10.56 -8.94 -38.63
C TYR A 784 -11.62 -9.32 -39.65
N ASN A 785 -11.18 -9.49 -40.90
CA ASN A 785 -12.03 -9.83 -42.03
C ASN A 785 -11.87 -11.27 -42.56
N SER A 786 -10.77 -11.96 -42.21
CA SER A 786 -10.49 -13.31 -42.68
C SER A 786 -10.18 -14.26 -41.53
N GLU A 787 -11.07 -15.22 -41.30
CA GLU A 787 -10.86 -16.27 -40.30
C GLU A 787 -9.62 -17.12 -40.63
N THR A 788 -9.34 -17.37 -41.91
CA THR A 788 -8.15 -18.14 -42.34
C THR A 788 -6.85 -17.44 -41.96
N VAL A 789 -6.77 -16.11 -42.13
CA VAL A 789 -5.59 -15.33 -41.72
C VAL A 789 -5.43 -15.38 -40.21
N VAL A 790 -6.53 -15.25 -39.47
CA VAL A 790 -6.51 -15.33 -38.00
C VAL A 790 -6.12 -16.73 -37.53
N ASP A 791 -6.60 -17.81 -38.13
CA ASP A 791 -6.23 -19.18 -37.75
C ASP A 791 -4.72 -19.43 -38.00
N GLN A 792 -4.17 -18.89 -39.10
CA GLN A 792 -2.73 -18.90 -39.37
C GLN A 792 -1.94 -18.07 -38.34
N LEU A 793 -2.48 -16.91 -37.94
CA LEU A 793 -1.90 -16.03 -36.93
C LEU A 793 -1.87 -16.68 -35.54
N LEU A 794 -2.96 -17.31 -35.12
CA LEU A 794 -3.05 -18.03 -33.85
C LEU A 794 -2.04 -19.19 -33.81
N ASN A 795 -1.87 -19.92 -34.92
CA ASN A 795 -0.84 -20.95 -35.01
C ASN A 795 0.58 -20.38 -34.86
N LEU A 796 0.85 -19.18 -35.40
CA LEU A 796 2.14 -18.49 -35.21
C LEU A 796 2.34 -18.05 -33.75
N LEU A 797 1.31 -17.51 -33.08
CA LEU A 797 1.35 -17.16 -31.66
C LEU A 797 1.72 -18.36 -30.76
N VAL A 798 1.30 -19.57 -31.14
CA VAL A 798 1.59 -20.82 -30.42
C VAL A 798 3.01 -21.31 -30.69
N THR A 799 3.45 -21.28 -31.95
CA THR A 799 4.65 -22.01 -32.40
C THR A 799 5.90 -21.15 -32.51
N MET A 800 5.77 -19.83 -32.67
CA MET A 800 6.91 -18.96 -32.94
C MET A 800 7.83 -18.84 -31.72
N PRO A 801 9.17 -18.92 -31.90
CA PRO A 801 10.11 -18.75 -30.80
C PRO A 801 10.07 -17.32 -30.24
N ILE A 802 10.19 -17.24 -28.91
CA ILE A 802 10.23 -15.98 -28.17
C ILE A 802 11.65 -15.42 -28.23
N GLN A 803 11.76 -14.12 -28.50
CA GLN A 803 13.04 -13.41 -28.59
C GLN A 803 13.29 -12.53 -27.36
N ASP A 804 12.26 -11.84 -26.86
CA ASP A 804 12.38 -10.91 -25.73
C ASP A 804 11.09 -10.91 -24.91
N VAL A 805 11.23 -10.70 -23.60
CA VAL A 805 10.10 -10.68 -22.65
C VAL A 805 10.23 -9.50 -21.71
N LYS A 806 9.17 -8.67 -21.63
CA LYS A 806 9.13 -7.48 -20.79
C LYS A 806 7.90 -7.46 -19.89
N ASN A 807 8.05 -7.00 -18.65
CA ASN A 807 6.92 -6.71 -17.78
C ASN A 807 6.21 -5.43 -18.23
N MET A 808 4.89 -5.45 -18.39
CA MET A 808 4.11 -4.23 -18.58
C MET A 808 3.87 -3.55 -17.23
N GLU A 809 4.31 -2.31 -17.08
CA GLU A 809 4.25 -1.57 -15.80
C GLU A 809 2.84 -1.08 -15.43
N ALA A 810 1.85 -1.25 -16.32
CA ALA A 810 0.47 -0.81 -16.13
C ALA A 810 -0.49 -2.01 -15.93
N GLY A 811 -1.41 -1.87 -14.97
CA GLY A 811 -2.47 -2.85 -14.72
C GLY A 811 -2.56 -3.32 -13.27
N THR A 812 -3.60 -4.09 -12.98
CA THR A 812 -3.81 -4.64 -11.63
C THR A 812 -3.05 -5.95 -11.40
N GLN A 813 -2.75 -6.70 -12.46
CA GLN A 813 -2.11 -8.02 -12.44
C GLN A 813 -0.97 -8.11 -13.44
N LEU A 814 -0.19 -9.19 -13.34
CA LEU A 814 0.99 -9.40 -14.16
C LEU A 814 0.60 -9.62 -15.63
N LYS A 815 1.16 -8.79 -16.51
CA LYS A 815 1.04 -8.91 -17.96
C LYS A 815 2.45 -8.80 -18.57
N LEU A 816 2.79 -9.72 -19.45
CA LEU A 816 4.09 -9.75 -20.12
C LEU A 816 3.93 -9.38 -21.59
N LEU A 817 4.76 -8.46 -22.07
CA LEU A 817 4.93 -8.21 -23.49
C LEU A 817 5.97 -9.19 -24.03
N ILE A 818 5.53 -10.07 -24.93
CA ILE A 818 6.35 -11.06 -25.61
C ILE A 818 6.68 -10.55 -27.00
N THR A 819 7.95 -10.42 -27.33
CA THR A 819 8.39 -10.12 -28.69
C THR A 819 8.96 -11.39 -29.32
N PHE A 820 8.49 -11.72 -30.52
CA PHE A 820 8.93 -12.90 -31.27
C PHE A 820 10.07 -12.57 -32.22
N GLN A 821 10.70 -13.60 -32.80
CA GLN A 821 11.84 -13.46 -33.72
C GLN A 821 11.58 -12.60 -34.97
N ASN A 822 10.32 -12.40 -35.35
CA ASN A 822 9.93 -11.53 -36.45
C ASN A 822 9.67 -10.07 -35.99
N ASN A 823 10.05 -9.72 -34.76
CA ASN A 823 9.86 -8.42 -34.10
C ASN A 823 8.40 -8.01 -33.81
N TYR A 824 7.41 -8.85 -34.13
CA TYR A 824 6.04 -8.61 -33.69
C TYR A 824 5.87 -9.01 -32.23
N SER A 825 4.90 -8.38 -31.58
CA SER A 825 4.66 -8.57 -30.15
C SER A 825 3.26 -9.10 -29.86
N ALA A 826 3.15 -9.79 -28.73
CA ALA A 826 1.91 -10.29 -28.16
C ALA A 826 1.88 -10.04 -26.65
N LEU A 827 0.67 -9.85 -26.13
CA LEU A 827 0.40 -9.78 -24.72
C LEU A 827 0.20 -11.18 -24.16
N PHE A 828 1.03 -11.57 -23.19
CA PHE A 828 0.90 -12.82 -22.47
C PHE A 828 0.37 -12.58 -21.06
N LYS A 829 -0.73 -13.24 -20.72
CA LYS A 829 -1.27 -13.27 -19.35
C LYS A 829 -1.08 -14.68 -18.78
N PRO A 830 -0.19 -14.85 -17.78
CA PRO A 830 0.08 -16.17 -17.21
C PRO A 830 -1.13 -16.69 -16.41
N MET A 831 -1.24 -18.02 -16.33
CA MET A 831 -2.18 -18.67 -15.44
C MET A 831 -1.92 -18.32 -13.98
N ARG A 832 -2.99 -17.98 -13.28
CA ARG A 832 -2.97 -17.72 -11.84
C ARG A 832 -3.89 -18.63 -11.04
N GLN A 833 -5.01 -19.01 -11.64
CA GLN A 833 -6.00 -19.90 -11.05
C GLN A 833 -6.30 -21.04 -12.01
N ASN A 834 -6.65 -22.19 -11.46
CA ASN A 834 -7.11 -23.32 -12.27
C ASN A 834 -8.48 -23.03 -12.89
N ARG A 835 -8.75 -23.62 -14.06
CA ARG A 835 -10.03 -23.45 -14.78
C ARG A 835 -11.27 -23.96 -14.02
N GLU A 836 -11.05 -24.77 -12.98
CA GLU A 836 -12.10 -25.28 -12.08
C GLU A 836 -12.35 -24.36 -10.87
N GLU A 837 -11.44 -23.43 -10.57
CA GLU A 837 -11.55 -22.51 -9.44
C GLU A 837 -12.51 -21.36 -9.77
N GLU A 838 -13.44 -21.06 -8.86
CA GLU A 838 -14.38 -19.95 -8.97
C GLU A 838 -13.93 -18.76 -8.11
N THR A 839 -14.45 -17.58 -8.44
CA THR A 839 -14.27 -16.37 -7.63
C THR A 839 -14.73 -16.62 -6.19
N ASN A 840 -13.90 -16.26 -5.22
CA ASN A 840 -14.30 -16.28 -3.82
C ASN A 840 -15.47 -15.30 -3.62
N PRO A 841 -16.59 -15.70 -2.99
CA PRO A 841 -17.76 -14.82 -2.80
C PRO A 841 -17.46 -13.55 -2.00
N ASN A 842 -16.37 -13.55 -1.21
CA ASN A 842 -15.91 -12.40 -0.43
C ASN A 842 -14.94 -11.49 -1.23
N HIS A 843 -14.53 -11.87 -2.44
CA HIS A 843 -13.74 -11.01 -3.31
C HIS A 843 -14.62 -9.97 -4.00
N PHE A 844 -14.20 -8.71 -3.92
CA PHE A 844 -14.80 -7.66 -4.74
C PHE A 844 -14.41 -7.88 -6.21
N TYR A 845 -15.32 -7.61 -7.15
CA TYR A 845 -15.14 -7.92 -8.58
C TYR A 845 -13.85 -7.31 -9.20
N PHE A 846 -13.39 -6.15 -8.71
CA PHE A 846 -12.14 -5.52 -9.17
C PHE A 846 -10.88 -6.01 -8.45
N SER A 847 -11.04 -6.78 -7.38
CA SER A 847 -9.96 -7.46 -6.63
C SER A 847 -9.89 -8.96 -6.96
N ASP A 848 -10.76 -9.49 -7.82
CA ASP A 848 -10.66 -10.89 -8.24
C ASP A 848 -9.42 -11.14 -9.13
N PHE A 849 -8.98 -12.38 -9.28
CA PHE A 849 -7.86 -12.71 -10.16
C PHE A 849 -8.26 -12.68 -11.64
N GLU A 850 -7.34 -12.23 -12.50
CA GLU A 850 -7.49 -12.32 -13.95
C GLU A 850 -7.18 -13.76 -14.37
N ARG A 851 -8.01 -14.31 -15.26
CA ARG A 851 -7.98 -15.68 -15.72
C ARG A 851 -7.60 -15.71 -17.18
N HIS A 852 -6.50 -16.38 -17.49
CA HIS A 852 -6.02 -16.56 -18.85
C HIS A 852 -7.06 -17.29 -19.74
N ASN A 853 -7.77 -18.28 -19.19
CA ASN A 853 -8.80 -19.01 -19.91
C ASN A 853 -10.03 -18.14 -20.25
N ALA A 854 -10.31 -17.09 -19.46
CA ALA A 854 -11.40 -16.16 -19.76
C ALA A 854 -11.13 -15.34 -21.01
N GLU A 855 -9.88 -14.90 -21.25
CA GLU A 855 -9.50 -14.20 -22.48
C GLU A 855 -9.67 -15.09 -23.71
N ILE A 856 -9.23 -16.35 -23.63
CA ILE A 856 -9.34 -17.34 -24.71
C ILE A 856 -10.83 -17.60 -25.00
N ALA A 857 -11.61 -17.93 -23.98
CA ALA A 857 -13.04 -18.23 -24.13
C ALA A 857 -13.84 -17.01 -24.64
N ALA A 858 -13.49 -15.79 -24.21
CA ALA A 858 -14.11 -14.56 -24.68
C ALA A 858 -13.88 -14.37 -26.20
N TYR A 859 -12.64 -14.58 -26.69
CA TYR A 859 -12.35 -14.51 -28.12
C TYR A 859 -13.18 -15.53 -28.93
N HIS A 860 -13.23 -16.79 -28.47
CA HIS A 860 -14.03 -17.82 -29.14
C HIS A 860 -15.53 -17.50 -29.13
N LEU A 861 -16.06 -16.97 -28.03
CA LEU A 861 -17.46 -16.55 -27.95
C LEU A 861 -17.76 -15.38 -28.89
N ASP A 862 -16.87 -14.39 -28.98
CA ASP A 862 -17.00 -13.25 -29.88
C ASP A 862 -17.03 -13.67 -31.35
N ARG A 863 -16.17 -14.65 -31.72
CA ARG A 863 -16.14 -15.29 -33.05
C ARG A 863 -17.46 -16.01 -33.36
N ILE A 864 -17.99 -16.80 -32.42
CA ILE A 864 -19.26 -17.54 -32.57
C ILE A 864 -20.44 -16.59 -32.73
N LEU A 865 -20.48 -15.54 -31.92
CA LEU A 865 -21.50 -14.49 -32.01
C LEU A 865 -21.28 -13.57 -33.21
N LYS A 866 -20.23 -13.80 -34.02
CA LYS A 866 -19.86 -13.01 -35.21
C LYS A 866 -19.76 -11.51 -34.93
N PHE A 867 -19.33 -11.17 -33.73
CA PHE A 867 -19.07 -9.78 -33.36
C PHE A 867 -17.77 -9.31 -34.00
N TYR A 868 -16.74 -10.16 -33.99
CA TYR A 868 -15.42 -9.86 -34.54
C TYR A 868 -14.81 -8.61 -33.90
N LYS A 869 -14.99 -8.44 -32.59
CA LYS A 869 -14.55 -7.27 -31.80
C LYS A 869 -13.50 -7.62 -30.75
N ALA A 870 -13.38 -8.90 -30.37
CA ALA A 870 -12.34 -9.37 -29.46
C ALA A 870 -11.02 -9.54 -30.21
N ILE A 871 -9.91 -9.22 -29.55
CA ILE A 871 -8.59 -9.45 -30.11
C ILE A 871 -8.34 -10.97 -30.21
N PRO A 872 -7.82 -11.49 -31.34
CA PRO A 872 -7.39 -12.86 -31.48
C PRO A 872 -6.49 -13.31 -30.32
N THR A 873 -6.95 -14.34 -29.61
CA THR A 873 -6.31 -14.85 -28.39
C THR A 873 -6.26 -16.38 -28.44
N VAL A 874 -5.09 -16.96 -28.12
CA VAL A 874 -4.87 -18.40 -28.12
C VAL A 874 -4.15 -18.84 -26.85
N GLY A 875 -4.41 -20.05 -26.39
CA GLY A 875 -3.65 -20.67 -25.31
C GLY A 875 -2.25 -21.10 -25.73
N ARG A 876 -1.24 -20.80 -24.90
CA ARG A 876 0.12 -21.31 -25.08
C ARG A 876 0.69 -21.82 -23.76
N ARG A 877 1.39 -22.97 -23.82
CA ARG A 877 2.27 -23.43 -22.73
C ARG A 877 3.66 -22.83 -22.95
N ILE A 878 4.20 -22.20 -21.93
CA ILE A 878 5.49 -21.51 -21.95
C ILE A 878 6.39 -22.13 -20.89
N ASN A 879 7.66 -22.35 -21.23
CA ASN A 879 8.67 -22.76 -20.27
C ASN A 879 9.20 -21.52 -19.54
N VAL A 880 8.94 -21.41 -18.24
CA VAL A 880 9.34 -20.25 -17.42
C VAL A 880 10.84 -19.99 -17.51
N THR A 881 11.67 -21.03 -17.51
CA THR A 881 13.12 -20.90 -17.56
C THR A 881 13.61 -20.55 -18.97
N ALA A 882 13.24 -21.36 -19.97
CA ALA A 882 13.78 -21.23 -21.33
C ALA A 882 13.16 -20.08 -22.14
N ASP A 883 11.87 -19.82 -21.96
CA ASP A 883 11.13 -18.86 -22.78
C ASP A 883 10.98 -17.50 -22.09
N ILE A 884 10.86 -17.46 -20.75
CA ILE A 884 10.64 -16.21 -20.00
C ILE A 884 11.94 -15.70 -19.39
N GLU A 885 12.53 -16.43 -18.43
CA GLU A 885 13.71 -15.98 -17.70
C GLU A 885 14.88 -15.67 -18.65
N PHE A 886 15.23 -16.63 -19.52
CA PHE A 886 16.35 -16.48 -20.45
C PHE A 886 16.19 -15.26 -21.38
N ASN A 887 14.97 -14.97 -21.81
CA ASN A 887 14.64 -13.87 -22.73
C ASN A 887 14.25 -12.55 -22.01
N SER A 888 14.24 -12.51 -20.67
CA SER A 888 13.90 -11.32 -19.89
C SER A 888 15.11 -10.54 -19.37
N LYS A 889 16.33 -10.95 -19.72
CA LYS A 889 17.60 -10.41 -19.20
C LYS A 889 17.77 -8.89 -19.37
N LEU A 890 17.15 -8.31 -20.40
CA LEU A 890 17.20 -6.87 -20.68
C LEU A 890 16.02 -6.10 -20.09
N SER A 891 15.09 -6.75 -19.39
CA SER A 891 13.91 -6.16 -18.76
C SER A 891 14.17 -5.83 -17.28
N PRO A 892 14.37 -4.54 -16.93
CA PRO A 892 14.70 -4.15 -15.55
C PRO A 892 13.55 -4.46 -14.59
N GLY A 893 13.81 -5.30 -13.59
CA GLY A 893 12.84 -5.65 -12.55
C GLY A 893 11.93 -6.85 -12.85
N LEU A 894 12.06 -7.52 -14.00
CA LEU A 894 11.53 -8.88 -14.20
C LEU A 894 12.64 -9.93 -14.05
N ASN A 895 13.84 -9.66 -14.60
CA ASN A 895 14.97 -10.59 -14.52
C ASN A 895 15.39 -10.97 -13.07
N ASP A 896 15.18 -10.06 -12.12
CA ASP A 896 15.62 -10.24 -10.73
C ASP A 896 14.57 -10.90 -9.83
N THR A 897 13.43 -11.31 -10.38
CA THR A 897 12.27 -11.81 -9.60
C THR A 897 12.08 -13.32 -9.70
N PHE A 898 12.90 -14.02 -10.47
CA PHE A 898 12.80 -15.46 -10.65
C PHE A 898 13.36 -16.21 -9.42
N PHE A 899 12.66 -17.26 -8.99
CA PHE A 899 13.07 -18.09 -7.86
C PHE A 899 12.48 -19.50 -7.96
N LEU A 900 12.89 -20.40 -7.06
CA LEU A 900 12.32 -21.73 -6.94
C LEU A 900 11.38 -21.79 -5.74
N SER A 901 10.15 -22.28 -5.92
CA SER A 901 9.22 -22.51 -4.81
C SER A 901 9.65 -23.69 -3.95
N PRO A 902 9.07 -23.86 -2.75
CA PRO A 902 9.21 -25.09 -1.95
C PRO A 902 8.67 -26.35 -2.64
N ALA A 903 7.97 -26.25 -3.77
CA ALA A 903 7.61 -27.42 -4.58
C ALA A 903 8.67 -27.71 -5.68
N LYS A 904 9.78 -26.96 -5.70
CA LYS A 904 10.82 -26.93 -6.74
C LYS A 904 10.29 -26.50 -8.11
N ASN A 905 9.21 -25.71 -8.12
CA ASN A 905 8.71 -25.11 -9.34
C ASN A 905 9.46 -23.81 -9.61
N LYS A 906 9.75 -23.52 -10.88
CA LYS A 906 10.28 -22.24 -11.28
C LYS A 906 9.17 -21.19 -11.23
N CYS A 907 9.40 -20.14 -10.46
CA CYS A 907 8.45 -19.09 -10.22
C CYS A 907 9.06 -17.71 -10.50
N PHE A 908 8.21 -16.74 -10.72
CA PHE A 908 8.58 -15.33 -10.86
C PHE A 908 7.41 -14.43 -10.49
N TYR A 909 7.69 -13.17 -10.23
CA TYR A 909 6.68 -12.11 -10.11
C TYR A 909 7.11 -10.90 -10.95
N GLY A 910 6.22 -9.97 -11.25
CA GLY A 910 6.59 -8.77 -12.02
C GLY A 910 6.33 -7.49 -11.24
N LYS A 911 5.92 -6.43 -11.95
CA LYS A 911 5.47 -5.18 -11.33
C LYS A 911 4.07 -4.84 -11.83
N CYS A 912 3.13 -4.71 -10.91
CA CYS A 912 1.76 -4.26 -11.12
C CYS A 912 1.16 -3.80 -9.78
N LEU A 913 -0.07 -3.28 -9.78
CA LEU A 913 -0.63 -2.57 -8.63
C LEU A 913 -1.07 -3.45 -7.44
N TYR A 914 -1.52 -4.70 -7.67
CA TYR A 914 -2.14 -5.50 -6.60
C TYR A 914 -1.39 -6.80 -6.32
N TYR A 915 -1.11 -7.58 -7.37
CA TYR A 915 -0.70 -8.97 -7.23
C TYR A 915 0.58 -9.26 -7.99
N CYS A 916 1.59 -8.42 -7.83
CA CYS A 916 2.90 -8.61 -8.44
C CYS A 916 3.98 -8.43 -7.38
N ASP A 917 3.93 -9.31 -6.40
CA ASP A 917 4.89 -9.39 -5.31
C ASP A 917 5.27 -10.86 -5.08
N PHE A 918 6.19 -11.07 -4.15
CA PHE A 918 6.65 -12.40 -3.78
C PHE A 918 5.57 -13.26 -3.11
N LEU A 919 4.51 -12.67 -2.54
CA LEU A 919 3.41 -13.40 -1.91
C LEU A 919 2.45 -14.00 -2.93
N HIS A 920 2.41 -13.45 -4.14
CA HIS A 920 1.56 -13.91 -5.22
C HIS A 920 2.35 -14.28 -6.48
N PRO A 921 3.32 -15.21 -6.40
CA PRO A 921 4.16 -15.55 -7.53
C PRO A 921 3.40 -16.33 -8.60
N ILE A 922 3.90 -16.25 -9.81
CA ILE A 922 3.48 -17.06 -10.94
C ILE A 922 4.48 -18.21 -11.07
N CYS A 923 3.97 -19.44 -10.96
CA CYS A 923 4.80 -20.64 -10.88
C CYS A 923 4.47 -21.61 -12.02
N GLY A 924 5.51 -22.20 -12.61
CA GLY A 924 5.37 -23.36 -13.47
C GLY A 924 5.03 -24.63 -12.69
N ASN A 925 4.81 -25.72 -13.41
CA ASN A 925 4.64 -27.05 -12.85
C ASN A 925 5.41 -28.11 -13.67
N PRO A 926 6.70 -28.37 -13.37
CA PRO A 926 7.59 -27.56 -12.53
C PRO A 926 8.10 -26.29 -13.22
N ASP A 927 8.35 -26.36 -14.54
CA ASP A 927 8.81 -25.22 -15.36
C ASP A 927 7.77 -24.72 -16.35
N MET A 928 6.74 -25.52 -16.64
CA MET A 928 5.74 -25.19 -17.64
C MET A 928 4.59 -24.43 -17.01
N ILE A 929 4.21 -23.31 -17.62
CA ILE A 929 3.00 -22.59 -17.26
C ILE A 929 2.14 -22.38 -18.50
N GLU A 930 0.83 -22.45 -18.33
CA GLU A 930 -0.10 -22.05 -19.37
C GLU A 930 -0.47 -20.56 -19.24
N GLY A 931 -0.87 -19.95 -20.34
CA GLY A 931 -1.37 -18.59 -20.34
C GLY A 931 -1.99 -18.23 -21.67
N SER A 932 -2.67 -17.09 -21.71
CA SER A 932 -3.28 -16.58 -22.93
C SER A 932 -2.30 -15.70 -23.67
N MET A 933 -2.12 -15.97 -24.96
CA MET A 933 -1.33 -15.16 -25.88
C MET A 933 -2.27 -14.39 -26.79
N GLN A 934 -2.33 -13.08 -26.60
CA GLN A 934 -3.18 -12.17 -27.35
C GLN A 934 -2.31 -11.30 -28.25
N ILE A 935 -2.67 -11.16 -29.53
CA ILE A 935 -1.91 -10.28 -30.44
C ILE A 935 -1.90 -8.83 -29.91
N PHE A 936 -0.75 -8.17 -29.97
CA PHE A 936 -0.67 -6.76 -29.59
C PHE A 936 -1.24 -5.88 -30.70
N LEU A 937 -1.95 -4.81 -30.36
CA LEU A 937 -2.49 -3.87 -31.34
C LEU A 937 -1.35 -3.12 -32.06
N PRO A 938 -1.57 -2.60 -33.28
CA PRO A 938 -0.61 -1.71 -33.94
C PRO A 938 -0.25 -0.51 -33.08
N ASP A 939 0.91 0.09 -33.34
CA ASP A 939 1.34 1.31 -32.66
C ASP A 939 0.33 2.44 -32.87
N GLU A 940 -0.01 3.16 -31.81
CA GLU A 940 -0.96 4.28 -31.82
C GLU A 940 -0.46 5.42 -32.73
N GLU A 941 0.86 5.55 -32.90
CA GLU A 941 1.46 6.49 -33.86
C GLU A 941 1.13 6.16 -35.32
N MET A 942 0.89 4.88 -35.63
CA MET A 942 0.52 4.41 -36.97
C MET A 942 -0.99 4.32 -37.17
N VAL A 943 -1.71 3.82 -36.16
CA VAL A 943 -3.15 3.63 -36.20
C VAL A 943 -3.74 4.24 -34.92
N PRO A 944 -4.28 5.47 -34.98
CA PRO A 944 -4.73 6.16 -33.78
C PRO A 944 -5.89 5.42 -33.11
N THR A 945 -5.82 5.31 -31.80
CA THR A 945 -6.87 4.73 -30.95
C THR A 945 -7.40 5.78 -30.00
N ASP A 946 -8.70 5.75 -29.75
CA ASP A 946 -9.37 6.64 -28.81
C ASP A 946 -9.98 5.83 -27.68
N TYR A 947 -10.08 6.44 -26.50
CA TYR A 947 -10.66 5.83 -25.31
C TYR A 947 -11.81 6.67 -24.73
N VAL A 948 -12.90 6.00 -24.36
CA VAL A 948 -14.07 6.62 -23.72
C VAL A 948 -14.42 5.85 -22.45
N ARG A 949 -14.70 6.57 -21.37
CA ARG A 949 -15.17 5.95 -20.11
C ARG A 949 -16.57 5.40 -20.30
N SER A 950 -16.81 4.18 -19.84
CA SER A 950 -18.15 3.61 -19.88
C SER A 950 -19.13 4.40 -18.98
N PRO A 951 -20.31 4.81 -19.49
CA PRO A 951 -21.36 5.42 -18.66
C PRO A 951 -21.88 4.48 -17.56
N PHE A 952 -21.77 3.17 -17.78
CA PHE A 952 -22.21 2.12 -16.85
C PHE A 952 -21.04 1.50 -16.08
N ARG A 953 -19.96 2.27 -15.88
CA ARG A 953 -18.83 1.86 -15.04
C ARG A 953 -19.27 1.73 -13.58
N ARG A 954 -18.87 0.64 -12.92
CA ARG A 954 -19.03 0.46 -11.47
C ARG A 954 -18.00 1.29 -10.68
N THR A 955 -18.31 1.57 -9.42
CA THR A 955 -17.41 2.28 -8.50
C THR A 955 -16.35 1.33 -7.92
N TYR A 956 -15.09 1.71 -8.05
CA TYR A 956 -13.95 0.95 -7.49
C TYR A 956 -13.71 1.35 -6.03
N SER A 957 -14.76 1.29 -5.21
CA SER A 957 -14.74 1.70 -3.81
C SER A 957 -15.18 0.54 -2.92
N ARG A 958 -14.39 0.27 -1.86
CA ARG A 958 -14.73 -0.72 -0.83
C ARG A 958 -15.87 -0.25 0.09
N ASN A 959 -16.23 1.04 0.04
CA ASN A 959 -17.15 1.67 0.97
C ASN A 959 -18.59 1.82 0.42
N LYS A 960 -19.08 0.84 -0.35
CA LYS A 960 -20.50 0.71 -0.78
C LYS A 960 -21.12 1.95 -1.48
N GLN A 961 -20.38 2.68 -2.31
CA GLN A 961 -21.01 3.70 -3.17
C GLN A 961 -21.57 3.04 -4.43
N LEU A 962 -22.88 2.85 -4.54
CA LEU A 962 -23.49 2.41 -5.81
C LEU A 962 -23.31 3.50 -6.87
N ALA A 963 -22.94 3.11 -8.09
CA ALA A 963 -22.91 4.04 -9.23
C ALA A 963 -24.33 4.53 -9.55
N GLU A 964 -24.48 5.72 -10.13
CA GLU A 964 -25.79 6.33 -10.39
C GLU A 964 -26.75 5.40 -11.15
N TRP A 965 -26.24 4.73 -12.18
CA TRP A 965 -27.01 3.78 -12.99
C TRP A 965 -27.48 2.54 -12.21
N GLN A 966 -26.88 2.21 -11.05
CA GLN A 966 -27.28 1.06 -10.23
C GLN A 966 -28.54 1.34 -9.41
N TYR A 967 -28.81 2.59 -9.04
CA TYR A 967 -30.01 2.98 -8.30
C TYR A 967 -31.02 3.79 -9.14
N ASN A 968 -30.60 4.51 -10.17
CA ASN A 968 -31.48 5.20 -11.11
C ASN A 968 -31.84 4.27 -12.29
N LYS A 969 -33.07 3.75 -12.27
CA LYS A 969 -33.62 2.87 -13.34
C LYS A 969 -33.81 3.57 -14.69
N ASN A 970 -33.86 4.90 -14.72
CA ASN A 970 -34.04 5.70 -15.94
C ASN A 970 -32.73 6.35 -16.43
N PHE A 971 -31.59 6.01 -15.84
CA PHE A 971 -30.31 6.64 -16.13
C PHE A 971 -29.96 6.65 -17.63
N CYS A 972 -30.20 5.56 -18.35
CA CYS A 972 -30.01 5.55 -19.80
C CYS A 972 -30.84 6.62 -20.51
N ASN A 973 -32.15 6.61 -20.28
CA ASN A 973 -33.11 7.47 -20.96
C ASN A 973 -32.94 8.97 -20.62
N GLU A 974 -32.44 9.27 -19.42
CA GLU A 974 -32.24 10.64 -18.96
C GLU A 974 -30.88 11.22 -19.37
N LYS A 975 -29.82 10.40 -19.32
CA LYS A 975 -28.43 10.85 -19.48
C LYS A 975 -27.72 10.24 -20.67
N VAL A 976 -27.66 8.91 -20.75
CA VAL A 976 -26.78 8.22 -21.71
C VAL A 976 -27.19 8.52 -23.15
N VAL A 977 -28.48 8.45 -23.44
CA VAL A 977 -29.00 8.73 -24.80
C VAL A 977 -28.81 10.19 -25.25
N ARG A 978 -28.41 11.09 -24.36
CA ARG A 978 -28.12 12.51 -24.66
C ARG A 978 -26.62 12.81 -24.68
N LEU A 979 -25.80 11.86 -24.25
CA LEU A 979 -24.35 12.01 -24.13
C LEU A 979 -23.66 11.69 -25.47
N LYS A 980 -22.79 12.58 -25.97
CA LYS A 980 -21.89 12.23 -27.08
C LYS A 980 -20.84 11.22 -26.59
N PRO A 981 -20.51 10.14 -27.34
CA PRO A 981 -20.96 9.82 -28.70
C PRO A 981 -22.19 8.88 -28.80
N TYR A 982 -22.93 8.65 -27.72
CA TYR A 982 -24.07 7.71 -27.66
C TYR A 982 -25.40 8.29 -28.16
N ASN A 983 -25.47 9.61 -28.32
CA ASN A 983 -26.70 10.33 -28.64
C ASN A 983 -27.12 10.26 -30.12
N ASN A 984 -26.26 9.77 -31.00
CA ASN A 984 -26.55 9.57 -32.42
C ASN A 984 -25.71 8.42 -33.00
N GLY A 985 -26.20 7.73 -34.03
CA GLY A 985 -25.51 6.66 -34.75
C GLY A 985 -25.62 5.27 -34.09
N THR A 986 -24.60 4.42 -34.29
CA THR A 986 -24.57 3.01 -33.84
C THR A 986 -24.00 2.83 -32.44
N ARG A 987 -23.30 3.84 -31.90
CA ARG A 987 -22.46 3.73 -30.70
C ARG A 987 -23.19 3.21 -29.46
N LEU A 988 -24.43 3.66 -29.24
CA LEU A 988 -25.24 3.22 -28.11
C LEU A 988 -25.54 1.72 -28.19
N LEU A 989 -25.89 1.24 -29.38
CA LEU A 989 -26.21 -0.16 -29.63
C LEU A 989 -24.94 -1.04 -29.58
N GLU A 990 -23.79 -0.53 -30.03
CA GLU A 990 -22.51 -1.21 -29.87
C GLU A 990 -22.12 -1.38 -28.40
N MET A 991 -22.38 -0.38 -27.57
CA MET A 991 -22.16 -0.46 -26.13
C MET A 991 -23.09 -1.50 -25.50
N ILE A 992 -24.37 -1.53 -25.88
CA ILE A 992 -25.31 -2.54 -25.38
C ILE A 992 -24.84 -3.95 -25.75
N ASP A 993 -24.34 -4.17 -26.97
CA ASP A 993 -23.79 -5.46 -27.37
C ASP A 993 -22.55 -5.87 -26.57
N ALA A 994 -21.66 -4.93 -26.26
CA ALA A 994 -20.52 -5.18 -25.38
C ALA A 994 -20.98 -5.59 -23.97
N TYR A 995 -22.04 -4.98 -23.44
CA TYR A 995 -22.61 -5.36 -22.14
C TYR A 995 -23.41 -6.68 -22.16
N ILE A 996 -24.06 -7.02 -23.28
CA ILE A 996 -24.64 -8.36 -23.48
C ILE A 996 -23.53 -9.42 -23.48
N PHE A 997 -22.44 -9.14 -24.20
CA PHE A 997 -21.24 -9.99 -24.21
C PHE A 997 -20.66 -10.16 -22.80
N ASP A 998 -20.46 -9.06 -22.08
CA ASP A 998 -19.98 -9.07 -20.70
C ASP A 998 -20.90 -9.85 -19.76
N PHE A 999 -22.22 -9.75 -19.93
CA PHE A 999 -23.15 -10.51 -19.12
C PHE A 999 -23.06 -12.01 -19.38
N LEU A 1000 -22.93 -12.43 -20.65
CA LEU A 1000 -22.77 -13.85 -20.99
C LEU A 1000 -21.53 -14.46 -20.32
N ILE A 1001 -20.40 -13.75 -20.35
CA ILE A 1001 -19.17 -14.21 -19.70
C ILE A 1001 -19.12 -13.89 -18.20
N GLY A 1002 -19.98 -13.01 -17.69
CA GLY A 1002 -19.99 -12.56 -16.28
C GLY A 1002 -18.87 -11.57 -15.94
N ASN A 1003 -18.45 -10.73 -16.90
CA ASN A 1003 -17.40 -9.73 -16.69
C ASN A 1003 -17.97 -8.44 -16.12
N GLN A 1004 -17.52 -8.05 -14.92
CA GLN A 1004 -17.98 -6.85 -14.22
C GLN A 1004 -17.02 -5.65 -14.38
N ASP A 1005 -15.89 -5.81 -15.07
CA ASP A 1005 -14.79 -4.84 -15.05
C ASP A 1005 -14.75 -3.89 -16.27
N ARG A 1006 -15.86 -3.77 -16.99
CA ARG A 1006 -15.98 -2.86 -18.15
C ARG A 1006 -16.10 -1.41 -17.70
N HIS A 1007 -14.99 -0.68 -17.69
CA HIS A 1007 -14.93 0.71 -17.22
C HIS A 1007 -14.50 1.73 -18.28
N HIS A 1008 -13.96 1.26 -19.39
CA HIS A 1008 -13.63 2.05 -20.57
C HIS A 1008 -13.90 1.23 -21.84
N PHE A 1009 -14.01 1.93 -22.95
CA PHE A 1009 -14.11 1.39 -24.31
C PHE A 1009 -13.01 1.99 -25.15
N GLU A 1010 -12.41 1.17 -25.99
CA GLU A 1010 -11.40 1.58 -26.96
C GLU A 1010 -11.93 1.33 -28.36
N PHE A 1011 -11.51 2.17 -29.31
CA PHE A 1011 -11.86 2.02 -30.72
C PHE A 1011 -10.84 2.73 -31.61
N PHE A 1012 -10.73 2.30 -32.86
CA PHE A 1012 -9.87 2.98 -33.84
C PHE A 1012 -10.47 4.29 -34.33
N ASN A 1013 -9.61 5.28 -34.55
CA ASN A 1013 -9.97 6.56 -35.16
C ASN A 1013 -9.49 6.62 -36.61
N LEU A 1014 -10.11 5.80 -37.48
CA LEU A 1014 -9.71 5.68 -38.89
C LEU A 1014 -10.33 6.76 -39.80
N THR A 1015 -11.06 7.75 -39.27
CA THR A 1015 -11.78 8.71 -40.12
C THR A 1015 -11.59 10.17 -39.68
N ASN A 1016 -11.32 11.04 -40.64
CA ASN A 1016 -11.17 12.49 -40.41
C ASN A 1016 -12.48 13.23 -40.07
N ASN A 1017 -13.64 12.55 -40.15
CA ASN A 1017 -14.97 13.14 -40.00
C ASN A 1017 -15.61 12.89 -38.61
N GLY A 1018 -14.87 12.35 -37.64
CA GLY A 1018 -15.40 12.04 -36.31
C GLY A 1018 -16.30 10.81 -36.25
N HIS A 1019 -16.31 9.96 -37.29
CA HIS A 1019 -16.88 8.62 -37.21
C HIS A 1019 -15.89 7.73 -36.46
N LEU A 1020 -16.21 7.49 -35.19
CA LEU A 1020 -15.46 6.62 -34.28
C LEU A 1020 -15.63 5.16 -34.74
N GLY A 1021 -14.55 4.36 -34.79
CA GLY A 1021 -14.60 2.92 -35.12
C GLY A 1021 -15.30 2.06 -34.05
N PHE A 1022 -15.47 0.76 -34.29
CA PHE A 1022 -16.21 -0.14 -33.39
C PHE A 1022 -15.60 -0.24 -31.97
N ILE A 1023 -16.45 -0.46 -30.96
CA ILE A 1023 -15.99 -0.77 -29.59
C ILE A 1023 -15.23 -2.11 -29.54
N MET A 1024 -13.95 -2.08 -29.15
CA MET A 1024 -13.10 -3.26 -28.97
C MET A 1024 -13.38 -3.98 -27.63
N ASN A 1025 -13.45 -5.31 -27.67
CA ASN A 1025 -13.68 -6.16 -26.49
C ASN A 1025 -12.34 -6.57 -25.86
N LEU A 1026 -11.75 -5.68 -25.07
CA LEU A 1026 -10.45 -5.88 -24.41
C LEU A 1026 -10.56 -6.28 -22.93
N ASP A 1027 -9.47 -6.81 -22.37
CA ASP A 1027 -9.31 -7.09 -20.94
C ASP A 1027 -10.44 -7.95 -20.33
N ASN A 1028 -10.70 -9.12 -20.94
CA ASN A 1028 -11.79 -10.01 -20.55
C ASN A 1028 -11.38 -11.00 -19.43
N GLY A 1029 -10.18 -10.85 -18.86
CA GLY A 1029 -9.60 -11.75 -17.87
C GLY A 1029 -10.42 -11.92 -16.59
N ARG A 1030 -11.34 -11.01 -16.28
CA ARG A 1030 -12.25 -11.14 -15.12
C ARG A 1030 -13.59 -11.82 -15.44
N GLY A 1031 -13.75 -12.31 -16.67
CA GLY A 1031 -14.87 -13.18 -17.04
C GLY A 1031 -14.80 -14.55 -16.37
N PHE A 1032 -15.91 -15.28 -16.43
CA PHE A 1032 -16.06 -16.66 -15.94
C PHE A 1032 -15.66 -16.85 -14.47
N GLY A 1033 -16.01 -15.88 -13.62
CA GLY A 1033 -15.72 -15.91 -12.18
C GLY A 1033 -16.54 -16.93 -11.38
N ASP A 1034 -17.83 -16.66 -11.19
CA ASP A 1034 -18.78 -17.53 -10.48
C ASP A 1034 -19.83 -18.05 -11.48
N SER A 1035 -19.95 -19.37 -11.64
CA SER A 1035 -20.90 -19.99 -12.57
C SER A 1035 -22.31 -20.10 -11.98
N LYS A 1036 -22.47 -19.97 -10.67
CA LYS A 1036 -23.74 -20.08 -9.94
C LYS A 1036 -24.44 -18.74 -9.80
N LYS A 1037 -23.69 -17.63 -9.84
CA LYS A 1037 -24.22 -16.26 -9.75
C LYS A 1037 -24.33 -15.58 -11.11
N ASP A 1038 -25.44 -14.86 -11.32
CA ASP A 1038 -25.65 -13.98 -12.48
C ASP A 1038 -25.79 -12.53 -12.00
N ASP A 1039 -24.84 -11.68 -12.38
CA ASP A 1039 -24.85 -10.26 -12.04
C ASP A 1039 -25.72 -9.47 -13.04
N PHE A 1040 -27.03 -9.46 -12.81
CA PHE A 1040 -28.03 -8.83 -13.68
C PHE A 1040 -27.84 -7.34 -13.90
N ASP A 1041 -27.09 -6.67 -13.03
CA ASP A 1041 -26.75 -5.26 -13.19
C ASP A 1041 -25.72 -5.02 -14.31
N ILE A 1042 -24.99 -6.04 -14.79
CA ILE A 1042 -24.24 -5.95 -16.06
C ILE A 1042 -25.21 -5.67 -17.23
N LEU A 1043 -26.43 -6.21 -17.20
CA LEU A 1043 -27.46 -5.95 -18.21
C LEU A 1043 -28.14 -4.58 -18.08
N ALA A 1044 -27.72 -3.71 -17.15
CA ALA A 1044 -28.31 -2.39 -16.96
C ALA A 1044 -28.49 -1.60 -18.27
N PRO A 1045 -27.54 -1.57 -19.24
CA PRO A 1045 -27.77 -0.89 -20.51
C PRO A 1045 -28.94 -1.44 -21.32
N LEU A 1046 -29.04 -2.77 -21.45
CA LEU A 1046 -30.16 -3.40 -22.14
C LEU A 1046 -31.48 -3.17 -21.39
N VAL A 1047 -31.46 -3.25 -20.06
CA VAL A 1047 -32.64 -3.08 -19.20
C VAL A 1047 -33.16 -1.64 -19.25
N GLN A 1048 -32.27 -0.65 -19.20
CA GLN A 1048 -32.65 0.76 -19.05
C GLN A 1048 -32.89 1.44 -20.40
N CYS A 1049 -32.05 1.15 -21.40
CA CYS A 1049 -32.22 1.71 -22.74
C CYS A 1049 -33.31 0.97 -23.53
N CYS A 1050 -33.56 -0.30 -23.20
CA CYS A 1050 -34.49 -1.18 -23.91
C CYS A 1050 -34.29 -1.17 -25.43
N MET A 1051 -33.03 -1.31 -25.87
CA MET A 1051 -32.64 -1.35 -27.28
C MET A 1051 -31.67 -2.51 -27.54
N ILE A 1052 -31.71 -3.10 -28.73
CA ILE A 1052 -30.79 -4.16 -29.17
C ILE A 1052 -30.67 -4.19 -30.69
N ARG A 1053 -29.49 -4.57 -31.21
CA ARG A 1053 -29.30 -4.74 -32.67
C ARG A 1053 -30.05 -5.97 -33.20
N PRO A 1054 -30.69 -5.86 -34.39
CA PRO A 1054 -31.37 -6.99 -35.01
C PRO A 1054 -30.47 -8.21 -35.22
N THR A 1055 -29.24 -7.98 -35.68
CA THR A 1055 -28.25 -9.03 -35.94
C THR A 1055 -27.85 -9.76 -34.66
N THR A 1056 -27.59 -9.03 -33.58
CA THR A 1056 -27.30 -9.59 -32.26
C THR A 1056 -28.47 -10.41 -31.74
N LEU A 1057 -29.68 -9.85 -31.74
CA LEU A 1057 -30.88 -10.57 -31.29
C LEU A 1057 -31.12 -11.84 -32.10
N LYS A 1058 -30.96 -11.77 -33.43
CA LYS A 1058 -31.13 -12.91 -34.32
C LYS A 1058 -30.14 -14.03 -33.99
N ARG A 1059 -28.87 -13.72 -33.81
CA ARG A 1059 -27.82 -14.71 -33.47
C ARG A 1059 -28.11 -15.38 -32.12
N LEU A 1060 -28.50 -14.60 -31.11
CA LEU A 1060 -28.86 -15.14 -29.79
C LEU A 1060 -30.08 -16.09 -29.88
N LEU A 1061 -31.09 -15.73 -30.67
CA LEU A 1061 -32.25 -16.61 -30.93
C LEU A 1061 -31.87 -17.89 -31.68
N ASP A 1062 -30.95 -17.79 -32.65
CA ASP A 1062 -30.48 -18.94 -33.41
C ASP A 1062 -29.75 -19.96 -32.52
N TYR A 1063 -29.00 -19.52 -31.51
CA TYR A 1063 -28.41 -20.44 -30.52
C TYR A 1063 -29.40 -20.94 -29.47
N TYR A 1064 -30.44 -20.17 -29.14
CA TYR A 1064 -31.45 -20.59 -28.14
C TYR A 1064 -32.49 -21.58 -28.69
N PHE A 1065 -32.93 -21.38 -29.95
CA PHE A 1065 -33.92 -22.23 -30.62
C PHE A 1065 -33.33 -23.17 -31.67
N GLY A 1066 -32.10 -22.94 -32.12
CA GLY A 1066 -31.45 -23.75 -33.13
C GLY A 1066 -31.03 -25.13 -32.62
N PRO A 1067 -30.46 -25.94 -33.53
CA PRO A 1067 -30.10 -27.33 -33.23
C PRO A 1067 -28.89 -27.47 -32.30
N VAL A 1068 -28.07 -26.42 -32.17
CA VAL A 1068 -26.84 -26.42 -31.38
C VAL A 1068 -26.92 -25.28 -30.35
N PRO A 1069 -26.93 -25.60 -29.04
CA PRO A 1069 -26.87 -24.59 -27.97
C PRO A 1069 -25.58 -23.76 -28.03
N LEU A 1070 -25.62 -22.55 -27.46
CA LEU A 1070 -24.45 -21.66 -27.41
C LEU A 1070 -23.29 -22.31 -26.66
N SER A 1071 -23.57 -22.97 -25.54
CA SER A 1071 -22.59 -23.74 -24.76
C SER A 1071 -21.87 -24.80 -25.60
N THR A 1072 -22.62 -25.57 -26.40
CA THR A 1072 -22.06 -26.63 -27.27
C THR A 1072 -21.23 -26.03 -28.40
N ALA A 1073 -21.72 -24.94 -29.03
CA ALA A 1073 -20.97 -24.24 -30.06
C ALA A 1073 -19.64 -23.68 -29.51
N LEU A 1074 -19.67 -23.11 -28.31
CA LEU A 1074 -18.47 -22.60 -27.63
C LEU A 1074 -17.49 -23.71 -27.29
N ASN A 1075 -17.96 -24.81 -26.72
CA ASN A 1075 -17.10 -25.95 -26.39
C ASN A 1075 -16.43 -26.52 -27.64
N HIS A 1076 -17.16 -26.69 -28.74
CA HIS A 1076 -16.60 -27.15 -30.01
C HIS A 1076 -15.57 -26.18 -30.60
N SER A 1077 -15.80 -24.87 -30.50
CA SER A 1077 -14.83 -23.88 -30.99
C SER A 1077 -13.55 -23.85 -30.15
N MET A 1078 -13.66 -23.94 -28.83
CA MET A 1078 -12.50 -23.96 -27.94
C MET A 1078 -11.73 -25.28 -27.99
N ALA A 1079 -12.33 -26.36 -28.51
CA ALA A 1079 -11.67 -27.67 -28.64
C ALA A 1079 -10.47 -27.65 -29.61
N SER A 1080 -10.36 -26.64 -30.48
CA SER A 1080 -9.18 -26.47 -31.34
C SER A 1080 -8.04 -25.70 -30.68
N ASP A 1081 -8.24 -25.12 -29.49
CA ASP A 1081 -7.18 -24.41 -28.76
C ASP A 1081 -6.18 -25.41 -28.12
N PRO A 1082 -4.85 -25.13 -28.14
CA PRO A 1082 -3.84 -26.02 -27.55
C PRO A 1082 -3.99 -26.29 -26.05
N LEU A 1083 -4.68 -25.43 -25.31
CA LEU A 1083 -4.92 -25.59 -23.87
C LEU A 1083 -6.25 -26.29 -23.54
N ALA A 1084 -7.01 -26.74 -24.56
CA ALA A 1084 -8.29 -27.41 -24.37
C ALA A 1084 -8.19 -28.57 -23.35
N PRO A 1085 -9.16 -28.71 -22.43
CA PRO A 1085 -10.39 -27.91 -22.29
C PRO A 1085 -10.13 -26.53 -21.67
N ILE A 1086 -10.74 -25.45 -22.20
CA ILE A 1086 -10.48 -24.07 -21.73
C ILE A 1086 -11.32 -23.70 -20.49
N LEU A 1087 -12.61 -24.03 -20.51
CA LEU A 1087 -13.55 -23.75 -19.42
C LEU A 1087 -14.01 -25.06 -18.77
N ALA A 1088 -14.32 -25.00 -17.47
CA ALA A 1088 -15.04 -26.06 -16.78
C ALA A 1088 -16.51 -26.14 -17.26
N ASP A 1089 -17.09 -27.34 -17.25
CA ASP A 1089 -18.46 -27.60 -17.75
C ASP A 1089 -19.52 -26.71 -17.08
N LYS A 1090 -19.32 -26.35 -15.81
CA LYS A 1090 -20.22 -25.46 -15.06
C LYS A 1090 -20.37 -24.08 -15.68
N HIS A 1091 -19.31 -23.53 -16.29
CA HIS A 1091 -19.36 -22.24 -16.97
C HIS A 1091 -20.09 -22.33 -18.32
N LEU A 1092 -19.99 -23.47 -19.03
CA LEU A 1092 -20.75 -23.71 -20.26
C LEU A 1092 -22.26 -23.71 -19.98
N LEU A 1093 -22.69 -24.35 -18.89
CA LEU A 1093 -24.10 -24.33 -18.48
C LEU A 1093 -24.60 -22.93 -18.09
N ALA A 1094 -23.75 -22.12 -17.46
CA ALA A 1094 -24.08 -20.74 -17.08
C ALA A 1094 -24.34 -19.85 -18.30
N ILE A 1095 -23.63 -20.06 -19.42
CA ILE A 1095 -23.81 -19.29 -20.66
C ILE A 1095 -25.23 -19.46 -21.22
N ASP A 1096 -25.74 -20.68 -21.32
CA ASP A 1096 -27.09 -20.92 -21.86
C ASP A 1096 -28.17 -20.31 -20.94
N ARG A 1097 -27.95 -20.37 -19.62
CA ARG A 1097 -28.83 -19.71 -18.63
C ARG A 1097 -28.84 -18.20 -18.81
N ARG A 1098 -27.66 -17.58 -18.98
CA ARG A 1098 -27.50 -16.13 -19.20
C ARG A 1098 -28.06 -15.70 -20.55
N LEU A 1099 -27.92 -16.52 -21.60
CA LEU A 1099 -28.57 -16.31 -22.89
C LEU A 1099 -30.10 -16.22 -22.76
N GLU A 1100 -30.72 -17.14 -22.01
CA GLU A 1100 -32.15 -17.10 -21.73
C GLU A 1100 -32.56 -15.79 -21.04
N ALA A 1101 -31.78 -15.33 -20.06
CA ALA A 1101 -32.03 -14.08 -19.35
C ALA A 1101 -31.99 -12.85 -20.27
N VAL A 1102 -31.03 -12.77 -21.20
CA VAL A 1102 -30.94 -11.69 -22.20
C VAL A 1102 -32.21 -11.67 -23.06
N LEU A 1103 -32.62 -12.82 -23.60
CA LEU A 1103 -33.79 -12.93 -24.47
C LEU A 1103 -35.10 -12.61 -23.73
N LEU A 1104 -35.22 -13.00 -22.46
CA LEU A 1104 -36.35 -12.62 -21.62
C LEU A 1104 -36.42 -11.11 -21.41
N GLN A 1105 -35.27 -10.46 -21.19
CA GLN A 1105 -35.23 -9.02 -21.03
C GLN A 1105 -35.62 -8.28 -22.32
N VAL A 1106 -35.22 -8.78 -23.50
CA VAL A 1106 -35.66 -8.21 -24.79
C VAL A 1106 -37.18 -8.37 -24.97
N SER A 1107 -37.71 -9.57 -24.71
CA SER A 1107 -39.17 -9.80 -24.76
C SER A 1107 -39.92 -8.88 -23.81
N LYS A 1108 -39.38 -8.65 -22.60
CA LYS A 1108 -39.93 -7.69 -21.64
C LYS A 1108 -39.95 -6.26 -22.18
N CYS A 1109 -38.84 -5.78 -22.75
CA CYS A 1109 -38.77 -4.44 -23.34
C CYS A 1109 -39.81 -4.23 -24.47
N ILE A 1110 -40.02 -5.23 -25.34
CA ILE A 1110 -41.05 -5.14 -26.41
C ILE A 1110 -42.45 -5.06 -25.82
N ASN A 1111 -42.73 -5.84 -24.77
CA ASN A 1111 -44.03 -5.80 -24.09
C ASN A 1111 -44.27 -4.47 -23.36
N GLU A 1112 -43.23 -3.87 -22.75
CA GLU A 1112 -43.30 -2.55 -22.12
C GLU A 1112 -43.54 -1.41 -23.13
N LYS A 1113 -43.23 -1.64 -24.41
CA LYS A 1113 -43.54 -0.74 -25.53
C LYS A 1113 -44.83 -1.13 -26.26
N GLU A 1114 -45.75 -1.83 -25.59
CA GLU A 1114 -47.06 -2.24 -26.14
C GLU A 1114 -46.95 -3.07 -27.44
N GLY A 1115 -45.83 -3.77 -27.65
CA GLY A 1115 -45.60 -4.56 -28.86
C GLY A 1115 -44.90 -3.82 -30.00
N HIS A 1116 -44.57 -2.53 -29.84
CA HIS A 1116 -43.79 -1.75 -30.80
C HIS A 1116 -42.32 -2.19 -30.83
N PHE A 1117 -42.05 -3.28 -31.56
CA PHE A 1117 -40.71 -3.86 -31.69
C PHE A 1117 -39.71 -2.93 -32.37
N ASP A 1118 -40.15 -1.99 -33.19
CA ASP A 1118 -39.35 -0.97 -33.88
C ASP A 1118 -38.71 0.07 -32.93
N GLN A 1119 -39.23 0.17 -31.70
CA GLN A 1119 -38.62 0.98 -30.65
C GLN A 1119 -37.50 0.27 -29.89
N VAL A 1120 -37.46 -1.06 -29.95
CA VAL A 1120 -36.52 -1.91 -29.20
C VAL A 1120 -35.45 -2.50 -30.11
N VAL A 1121 -35.83 -2.99 -31.29
CA VAL A 1121 -34.92 -3.62 -32.24
C VAL A 1121 -34.52 -2.59 -33.29
N ARG A 1122 -33.32 -2.03 -33.15
CA ARG A 1122 -32.84 -0.88 -33.94
C ARG A 1122 -31.40 -1.07 -34.41
N THR A 1123 -31.08 -0.50 -35.56
CA THR A 1123 -29.74 -0.47 -36.15
C THR A 1123 -28.97 0.79 -35.78
N THR A 1124 -29.66 1.93 -35.64
CA THR A 1124 -29.11 3.21 -35.19
C THR A 1124 -30.04 3.90 -34.18
N TYR A 1125 -29.48 4.85 -33.45
CA TYR A 1125 -30.20 5.71 -32.52
C TYR A 1125 -29.97 7.19 -32.88
N SER A 1126 -30.98 8.05 -32.69
CA SER A 1126 -30.84 9.52 -32.79
C SER A 1126 -31.73 10.21 -31.76
N ASN A 1127 -31.16 11.18 -31.06
CA ASN A 1127 -31.85 12.00 -30.06
C ASN A 1127 -32.49 13.28 -30.65
N ASP A 1128 -32.25 13.59 -31.93
CA ASP A 1128 -32.89 14.73 -32.58
C ASP A 1128 -34.37 14.40 -32.85
N LEU A 1129 -35.27 15.26 -32.35
CA LEU A 1129 -36.69 15.28 -32.71
C LEU A 1129 -36.84 15.21 -34.24
N PRO A 1130 -37.84 14.49 -34.77
CA PRO A 1130 -37.90 14.13 -36.17
C PRO A 1130 -38.03 15.39 -37.03
N THR A 1131 -37.02 15.66 -37.85
CA THR A 1131 -37.13 16.63 -38.94
C THR A 1131 -37.12 15.87 -40.27
N ILE A 1132 -38.30 15.35 -40.64
CA ILE A 1132 -38.84 15.14 -42.01
C ILE A 1132 -38.02 14.18 -42.90
N ALA A 1133 -38.56 13.01 -43.30
CA ALA A 1133 -39.46 12.93 -44.45
C ALA A 1133 -40.62 11.93 -44.28
N ALA A 1134 -41.82 12.49 -44.11
CA ALA A 1134 -43.02 11.90 -44.67
C ALA A 1134 -43.00 12.18 -46.18
N GLU A 1135 -42.61 11.19 -46.97
CA GLU A 1135 -42.78 11.01 -48.42
C GLU A 1135 -41.81 9.86 -48.76
N THR A 1136 -42.19 8.59 -48.76
CA THR A 1136 -42.89 7.92 -49.85
C THR A 1136 -43.10 6.47 -49.39
N VAL A 1137 -44.34 6.02 -49.20
CA VAL A 1137 -44.92 4.69 -49.55
C VAL A 1137 -46.36 4.73 -49.01
N LEU A 1138 -47.20 5.50 -49.71
CA LEU A 1138 -48.63 5.24 -49.81
C LEU A 1138 -48.87 4.91 -51.27
N VAL A 1139 -48.73 3.63 -51.65
CA VAL A 1139 -49.40 3.06 -52.82
C VAL A 1139 -49.81 1.62 -52.47
N ASP A 1140 -51.12 1.41 -52.55
CA ASP A 1140 -51.88 0.16 -52.72
C ASP A 1140 -51.82 -0.94 -51.66
N ILE A 1141 -52.82 -0.92 -50.76
CA ILE A 1141 -53.72 -2.08 -50.57
C ILE A 1141 -55.17 -1.57 -50.46
N GLN A 1142 -55.81 -1.38 -51.61
CA GLN A 1142 -57.23 -1.65 -51.81
C GLN A 1142 -57.35 -2.75 -52.88
N SER A 1143 -57.29 -4.01 -52.45
CA SER A 1143 -57.91 -5.20 -53.08
C SER A 1143 -57.77 -6.40 -52.16
#